data_AF-A0A1H8BUB9-F1
#
_entry.id   AF-A0A1H8BUB9-F1
#
_cell.length_a   1.000
_cell.length_b   1.000
_cell.length_c   1.000
_cell.angle_alpha   90.00
_cell.angle_beta   90.00
_cell.angle_gamma   90.00
#
_symmetry.space_group_name_H-M   'P 1'
#
loop_
_entity.id
_entity.type
_entity.pdbx_description
1 polymer ?
#
loop_
_entity_poly.entity_id
_entity_poly.type
_entity_poly.pdbx_seq_one_letter_code
_entity_poly.pdbx_strand_id
1 'polypeptide(L)'
;MKRYLVLALKIVGGFVAAIVVILVVAAFLLNSSSVQNKALTYATEQLRTKLQTKVEIDSIHINFLTFDVNLMGLDVEDRQQRKMLQAEKLSVKLDLWKLITKKLEIESAEINAVRARLYQPKDSAANFQFVIDAFKSDKPKAEKTDTVKKSKSKLDLDLKKLKVQNIDVVFNEDTFQLEKMTYEKTWLGHQQGEIRHLHGKFDRATKKGEMRTHLVELDHLTLSEKSDHLMADIGDLHFAIDNHLPRKNADKPKRGFFDVGHLDVTSNMQLRINHYGKDTANVTMTKFVAKDSVTGFNVRDLHFTAGINKEKVYLSDVTIQHDSTVLTFDKGELTLPSKKQGRKLTYHTSEISGRTLLKDISRPFAPVLANFTIPLELKVKLSGTDTSMVFRDIHVNTVDNKLKLDADGGMEHFSPKEALNIHFHVKNMTTPTKTAIDIINQFAVKKFMMKQLKALGTINYTGDVQILYKKELFKGLLRTDVGSLNFNVTLDENTKYVLGQVNTSAIHLGKVLEMKDIGDVACNANFTFDMSKPRTAVMRKQKGGKLPIGKINATVTEVSYKKVKVKDIVVVVNSDGAVAEGNLRQKNKNVDLLCDFTFTDTDSVHKMKVKPNLKVHDVKWPWQKKDKGDAKTKEQKNAEKGQKKKKKFPWL
;
A
#
# COMPACT_ATOMS: atom_id res chain seq x y z
N MET A 1 87.75 21.68 16.67
CA MET A 1 86.32 21.36 16.40
C MET A 1 86.07 20.67 15.05
N LYS A 2 86.50 21.20 13.88
CA LYS A 2 86.22 20.58 12.55
C LYS A 2 86.62 19.11 12.39
N ARG A 3 87.79 18.67 12.91
CA ARG A 3 88.25 17.26 12.79
C ARG A 3 87.39 16.25 13.59
N TYR A 4 86.97 16.60 14.80
CA TYR A 4 86.10 15.74 15.63
C TYR A 4 84.69 15.62 15.06
N LEU A 5 84.18 16.68 14.43
CA LEU A 5 82.87 16.69 13.78
C LEU A 5 82.84 15.80 12.52
N VAL A 6 83.91 15.80 11.72
CA VAL A 6 84.06 14.89 10.55
C VAL A 6 84.25 13.44 11.00
N LEU A 7 84.99 13.19 12.09
CA LEU A 7 85.16 11.84 12.65
C LEU A 7 83.83 11.31 13.20
N ALA A 8 83.08 12.12 13.94
CA ALA A 8 81.75 11.78 14.43
C ALA A 8 80.76 11.52 13.28
N LEU A 9 80.76 12.34 12.21
CA LEU A 9 79.94 12.10 11.01
C LEU A 9 80.29 10.82 10.27
N LYS A 10 81.58 10.43 10.21
CA LYS A 10 82.00 9.16 9.60
C LYS A 10 81.63 7.95 10.47
N ILE A 11 81.73 8.07 11.79
CA ILE A 11 81.33 7.01 12.73
C ILE A 11 79.81 6.85 12.72
N VAL A 12 79.05 7.94 12.81
CA VAL A 12 77.58 7.93 12.72
C VAL A 12 77.14 7.47 11.33
N GLY A 13 77.77 7.97 10.26
CA GLY A 13 77.47 7.54 8.89
C GLY A 13 77.79 6.07 8.63
N GLY A 14 78.92 5.56 9.16
CA GLY A 14 79.29 4.15 9.11
C GLY A 14 78.37 3.27 9.95
N PHE A 15 77.93 3.74 11.12
CA PHE A 15 76.95 3.05 11.95
C PHE A 15 75.57 2.98 11.30
N VAL A 16 75.11 4.09 10.70
CA VAL A 16 73.86 4.14 9.92
C VAL A 16 73.96 3.24 8.70
N ALA A 17 75.07 3.26 7.95
CA ALA A 17 75.29 2.38 6.81
C ALA A 17 75.33 0.90 7.22
N ALA A 18 75.97 0.56 8.34
CA ALA A 18 75.99 -0.81 8.87
C ALA A 18 74.58 -1.28 9.27
N ILE A 19 73.77 -0.42 9.93
CA ILE A 19 72.37 -0.72 10.25
C ILE A 19 71.56 -0.94 8.97
N VAL A 20 71.72 -0.09 7.95
CA VAL A 20 71.03 -0.24 6.66
C VAL A 20 71.43 -1.55 5.97
N VAL A 21 72.72 -1.89 5.94
CA VAL A 21 73.19 -3.17 5.37
C VAL A 21 72.63 -4.37 6.14
N ILE A 22 72.61 -4.33 7.48
CA ILE A 22 72.02 -5.39 8.31
C ILE A 22 70.52 -5.53 8.00
N LEU A 23 69.78 -4.42 7.85
CA LEU A 23 68.36 -4.45 7.49
C LEU A 23 68.13 -5.01 6.08
N VAL A 24 68.98 -4.68 5.12
CA VAL A 24 68.90 -5.22 3.75
C VAL A 24 69.22 -6.72 3.72
N VAL A 25 70.26 -7.15 4.42
CA VAL A 25 70.62 -8.59 4.55
C VAL A 25 69.52 -9.34 5.28
N ALA A 26 68.97 -8.79 6.36
CA ALA A 26 67.83 -9.38 7.07
C ALA A 26 66.60 -9.48 6.16
N ALA A 27 66.26 -8.42 5.41
CA ALA A 27 65.16 -8.44 4.45
C ALA A 27 65.36 -9.48 3.35
N PHE A 28 66.59 -9.62 2.83
CA PHE A 28 66.94 -10.64 1.84
C PHE A 28 66.79 -12.06 2.40
N LEU A 29 67.30 -12.32 3.61
CA LEU A 29 67.17 -13.61 4.29
C LEU A 29 65.70 -13.95 4.60
N LEU A 30 64.92 -12.97 5.06
CA LEU A 30 63.50 -13.13 5.36
C LEU A 30 62.65 -13.38 4.12
N ASN A 31 63.04 -12.83 2.96
CA ASN A 31 62.36 -13.09 1.70
C ASN A 31 62.83 -14.38 0.99
N SER A 32 63.73 -15.16 1.59
CA SER A 32 64.20 -16.43 1.01
C SER A 32 63.12 -17.52 1.01
N SER A 33 63.16 -18.41 0.02
CA SER A 33 62.19 -19.52 -0.12
C SER A 33 62.13 -20.44 1.10
N SER A 34 63.25 -20.63 1.81
CA SER A 34 63.30 -21.43 3.04
C SER A 34 62.49 -20.81 4.18
N VAL A 35 62.49 -19.48 4.32
CA VAL A 35 61.71 -18.77 5.35
C VAL A 35 60.23 -18.78 4.98
N GLN A 36 59.89 -18.54 3.71
CA GLN A 36 58.50 -18.60 3.22
C GLN A 36 57.89 -20.00 3.40
N ASN A 37 58.63 -21.07 3.06
CA ASN A 37 58.17 -22.45 3.26
C ASN A 37 57.99 -22.81 4.74
N LYS A 38 58.88 -22.34 5.63
CA LYS A 38 58.70 -22.52 7.08
C LYS A 38 57.45 -21.78 7.59
N ALA A 39 57.21 -20.56 7.10
CA ALA A 39 56.02 -19.79 7.44
C ALA A 39 54.73 -20.49 6.94
N LEU A 40 54.76 -21.05 5.74
CA LEU A 40 53.69 -21.88 5.18
C LEU A 40 53.39 -23.08 6.09
N THR A 41 54.38 -23.92 6.38
CA THR A 41 54.20 -25.10 7.26
C THR A 41 53.64 -24.71 8.62
N TYR A 42 54.19 -23.65 9.23
CA TYR A 42 53.73 -23.17 10.52
C TYR A 42 52.27 -22.68 10.46
N ALA A 43 51.90 -21.86 9.47
CA ALA A 43 50.54 -21.34 9.31
C ALA A 43 49.52 -22.46 9.07
N THR A 44 49.84 -23.41 8.19
CA THR A 44 49.00 -24.58 7.91
C THR A 44 48.79 -25.43 9.15
N GLU A 45 49.86 -25.73 9.91
CA GLU A 45 49.75 -26.52 11.15
C GLU A 45 48.98 -25.80 12.25
N GLN A 46 49.14 -24.47 12.39
CA GLN A 46 48.35 -23.69 13.35
C GLN A 46 46.86 -23.69 13.00
N LEU A 47 46.50 -23.48 11.73
CA LEU A 47 45.11 -23.54 11.29
C LEU A 47 44.53 -24.95 11.42
N ARG A 48 45.28 -25.99 11.02
CA ARG A 48 44.90 -27.39 11.15
C ARG A 48 44.65 -27.78 12.61
N THR A 49 45.56 -27.43 13.52
CA THR A 49 45.45 -27.71 14.95
C THR A 49 44.25 -27.00 15.56
N LYS A 50 44.05 -25.73 15.20
CA LYS A 50 42.98 -24.90 15.77
C LYS A 50 41.60 -25.28 15.25
N LEU A 51 41.48 -25.57 13.96
CA LEU A 51 40.22 -25.97 13.32
C LEU A 51 39.91 -27.46 13.48
N GLN A 52 40.92 -28.28 13.82
CA GLN A 52 40.83 -29.73 13.89
C GLN A 52 40.27 -30.35 12.60
N THR A 53 40.64 -29.78 11.45
CA THR A 53 40.22 -30.23 10.11
C THR A 53 41.38 -30.14 9.13
N LYS A 54 41.21 -30.73 7.93
CA LYS A 54 42.18 -30.63 6.85
C LYS A 54 42.18 -29.20 6.29
N VAL A 55 43.35 -28.58 6.32
CA VAL A 55 43.63 -27.25 5.78
C VAL A 55 44.83 -27.39 4.85
N GLU A 56 44.69 -26.90 3.63
CA GLU A 56 45.76 -26.85 2.63
C GLU A 56 45.95 -25.39 2.21
N ILE A 57 47.21 -24.98 2.08
CA ILE A 57 47.62 -23.67 1.58
C ILE A 57 48.70 -23.93 0.53
N ASP A 58 48.52 -23.43 -0.69
CA ASP A 58 49.46 -23.67 -1.79
C ASP A 58 50.77 -22.91 -1.58
N SER A 59 50.69 -21.62 -1.24
CA SER A 59 51.86 -20.82 -0.93
C SER A 59 51.55 -19.61 -0.05
N ILE A 60 52.56 -19.16 0.67
CA ILE A 60 52.54 -17.91 1.44
C ILE A 60 53.69 -17.04 0.94
N HIS A 61 53.37 -15.78 0.64
CA HIS A 61 54.35 -14.75 0.32
C HIS A 61 54.24 -13.60 1.32
N ILE A 62 55.23 -13.49 2.20
CA ILE A 62 55.32 -12.41 3.19
C ILE A 62 56.43 -11.45 2.77
N ASN A 63 56.08 -10.20 2.50
CA ASN A 63 57.06 -9.13 2.39
C ASN A 63 57.27 -8.51 3.76
N PHE A 64 58.38 -8.86 4.43
CA PHE A 64 58.70 -8.39 5.78
C PHE A 64 59.08 -6.91 5.87
N LEU A 65 59.35 -6.23 4.74
CA LEU A 65 59.62 -4.79 4.76
C LEU A 65 58.31 -3.98 4.80
N THR A 66 57.30 -4.42 4.05
CA THR A 66 55.99 -3.75 3.98
C THR A 66 54.90 -4.43 4.81
N PHE A 67 55.22 -5.56 5.45
CA PHE A 67 54.31 -6.48 6.14
C PHE A 67 53.04 -6.74 5.32
N ASP A 68 53.27 -7.08 4.05
CA ASP A 68 52.25 -7.57 3.13
C ASP A 68 52.26 -9.09 3.17
N VAL A 69 51.16 -9.69 3.63
CA VAL A 69 50.99 -11.13 3.77
C VAL A 69 50.00 -11.59 2.72
N ASN A 70 50.49 -12.34 1.73
CA ASN A 70 49.69 -12.93 0.66
C ASN A 70 49.62 -14.44 0.85
N LEU A 71 48.41 -14.96 1.01
CA LEU A 71 48.10 -16.38 1.10
C LEU A 71 47.43 -16.79 -0.21
N MET A 72 48.04 -17.73 -0.94
CA MET A 72 47.51 -18.24 -2.21
C MET A 72 47.02 -19.68 -2.03
N GLY A 73 45.85 -19.97 -2.61
CA GLY A 73 45.26 -21.31 -2.65
C GLY A 73 44.95 -21.88 -1.27
N LEU A 74 43.99 -21.30 -0.56
CA LEU A 74 43.46 -21.84 0.70
C LEU A 74 42.32 -22.81 0.43
N ASP A 75 42.43 -24.03 0.94
CA ASP A 75 41.36 -25.02 0.96
C ASP A 75 41.12 -25.51 2.40
N VAL A 76 39.88 -25.42 2.87
CA VAL A 76 39.45 -25.92 4.18
C VAL A 76 38.32 -26.92 3.99
N GLU A 77 38.50 -28.12 4.54
CA GLU A 77 37.49 -29.17 4.54
C GLU A 77 36.57 -29.07 5.78
N ASP A 78 35.34 -29.53 5.65
CA ASP A 78 34.47 -29.79 6.78
C ASP A 78 34.86 -31.10 7.51
N ARG A 79 34.17 -31.40 8.61
CA ARG A 79 34.40 -32.63 9.39
C ARG A 79 34.03 -33.92 8.63
N GLN A 80 33.37 -33.80 7.49
CA GLN A 80 33.03 -34.92 6.60
C GLN A 80 33.98 -35.01 5.40
N GLN A 81 35.13 -34.31 5.45
CA GLN A 81 36.14 -34.28 4.39
C GLN A 81 35.62 -33.74 3.04
N ARG A 82 34.62 -32.85 3.08
CA ARG A 82 34.15 -32.13 1.90
C ARG A 82 34.77 -30.74 1.87
N LYS A 83 35.17 -30.27 0.69
CA LYS A 83 35.66 -28.89 0.51
C LYS A 83 34.55 -27.90 0.90
N MET A 84 34.81 -27.11 1.94
CA MET A 84 33.85 -26.19 2.55
C MET A 84 34.17 -24.74 2.21
N LEU A 85 35.45 -24.34 2.31
CA LEU A 85 35.90 -22.99 2.00
C LEU A 85 37.13 -23.07 1.12
N GLN A 86 37.09 -22.37 0.00
CA GLN A 86 38.20 -22.22 -0.93
C GLN A 86 38.46 -20.73 -1.16
N ALA A 87 39.72 -20.32 -1.27
CA ALA A 87 40.09 -18.96 -1.67
C ALA A 87 41.36 -18.97 -2.51
N GLU A 88 41.35 -18.33 -3.67
CA GLU A 88 42.53 -18.26 -4.54
C GLU A 88 43.58 -17.31 -3.94
N LYS A 89 43.15 -16.16 -3.43
CA LYS A 89 44.05 -15.17 -2.83
C LYS A 89 43.40 -14.47 -1.65
N LEU A 90 44.10 -14.47 -0.53
CA LEU A 90 43.82 -13.64 0.64
C LEU A 90 45.07 -12.80 0.93
N SER A 91 44.95 -11.47 0.91
CA SER A 91 46.06 -10.56 1.17
C SER A 91 45.69 -9.58 2.27
N VAL A 92 46.63 -9.33 3.18
CA VAL A 92 46.52 -8.30 4.21
C VAL A 92 47.85 -7.56 4.32
N LYS A 93 47.79 -6.25 4.16
CA LYS A 93 48.91 -5.34 4.37
C LYS A 93 48.68 -4.53 5.65
N LEU A 94 49.65 -4.55 6.55
CA LEU A 94 49.58 -3.88 7.85
C LEU A 94 50.41 -2.61 7.90
N ASP A 95 49.92 -1.57 8.57
CA ASP A 95 50.68 -0.34 8.82
C ASP A 95 51.60 -0.51 10.05
N LEU A 96 52.90 -0.69 9.79
CA LEU A 96 53.90 -0.95 10.81
C LEU A 96 54.16 0.21 11.76
N TRP A 97 54.02 1.44 11.27
CA TRP A 97 54.31 2.63 12.06
C TRP A 97 53.25 2.81 13.15
N LYS A 98 52.01 2.39 12.88
CA LYS A 98 50.92 2.46 13.85
C LYS A 98 50.98 1.37 14.92
N LEU A 99 51.64 0.24 14.66
CA LEU A 99 51.91 -0.78 15.68
C LEU A 99 52.78 -0.25 16.83
N ILE A 100 53.71 0.66 16.55
CA ILE A 100 54.53 1.34 17.58
C ILE A 100 53.62 2.14 18.53
N THR A 101 52.52 2.70 18.01
CA THR A 101 51.51 3.43 18.79
C THR A 101 50.41 2.54 19.38
N LYS A 102 50.59 1.21 19.38
CA LYS A 102 49.61 0.20 19.83
C LYS A 102 48.28 0.21 19.07
N LYS A 103 48.27 0.67 17.82
CA LYS A 103 47.11 0.61 16.91
C LYS A 103 47.39 -0.41 15.80
N LEU A 104 46.47 -1.34 15.56
CA LEU A 104 46.56 -2.26 14.44
C LEU A 104 45.74 -1.68 13.30
N GLU A 105 46.40 -1.15 12.29
CA GLU A 105 45.74 -0.59 11.11
C GLU A 105 46.03 -1.46 9.90
N ILE A 106 44.97 -1.84 9.19
CA ILE A 106 45.05 -2.59 7.94
C ILE A 106 45.10 -1.55 6.81
N GLU A 107 46.24 -1.47 6.14
CA GLU A 107 46.43 -0.58 4.99
C GLU A 107 45.59 -1.04 3.79
N SER A 108 45.62 -2.35 3.53
CA SER A 108 44.76 -2.95 2.50
C SER A 108 44.45 -4.40 2.83
N ALA A 109 43.23 -4.83 2.51
CA ALA A 109 42.86 -6.23 2.46
C ALA A 109 42.34 -6.58 1.06
N GLU A 110 42.77 -7.72 0.53
CA GLU A 110 42.26 -8.28 -0.73
C GLU A 110 41.74 -9.70 -0.50
N ILE A 111 40.54 -9.96 -1.03
CA ILE A 111 39.89 -11.26 -1.02
C ILE A 111 39.49 -11.54 -2.47
N ASN A 112 40.01 -12.63 -3.06
CA ASN A 112 39.70 -12.99 -4.44
C ASN A 112 39.33 -14.47 -4.57
N ALA A 113 38.32 -14.73 -5.39
CA ALA A 113 37.86 -16.06 -5.79
C ALA A 113 37.58 -16.96 -4.58
N VAL A 114 36.68 -16.50 -3.71
CA VAL A 114 36.21 -17.29 -2.56
C VAL A 114 35.02 -18.12 -2.96
N ARG A 115 35.06 -19.42 -2.66
CA ARG A 115 33.92 -20.33 -2.77
C ARG A 115 33.63 -20.94 -1.41
N ALA A 116 32.44 -20.69 -0.87
CA ALA A 116 32.00 -21.24 0.40
C ALA A 116 30.75 -22.11 0.21
N ARG A 117 30.81 -23.37 0.67
CA ARG A 117 29.70 -24.31 0.67
C ARG A 117 29.29 -24.61 2.10
N LEU A 118 28.27 -23.89 2.55
CA LEU A 118 27.78 -23.88 3.91
C LEU A 118 26.43 -24.59 3.96
N TYR A 119 26.15 -25.34 5.02
CA TYR A 119 24.83 -25.94 5.22
C TYR A 119 24.55 -26.19 6.71
N GLN A 120 23.27 -26.13 7.07
CA GLN A 120 22.78 -26.39 8.42
C GLN A 120 21.54 -27.31 8.34
N PRO A 121 21.69 -28.61 8.64
CA PRO A 121 20.57 -29.54 8.75
C PRO A 121 19.68 -29.23 9.96
N LYS A 122 18.41 -29.66 9.94
CA LYS A 122 17.46 -29.43 11.06
C LYS A 122 17.90 -30.14 12.35
N ASP A 123 18.46 -31.33 12.23
CA ASP A 123 18.78 -32.21 13.36
C ASP A 123 20.28 -32.28 13.67
N SER A 124 21.11 -31.44 13.05
CA SER A 124 22.56 -31.46 13.22
C SER A 124 23.16 -30.06 13.27
N ALA A 125 24.39 -29.97 13.79
CA ALA A 125 25.15 -28.73 13.78
C ALA A 125 25.52 -28.34 12.32
N ALA A 126 25.63 -27.04 12.08
CA ALA A 126 26.07 -26.54 10.78
C ALA A 126 27.50 -27.02 10.45
N ASN A 127 27.79 -27.26 9.16
CA ASN A 127 29.09 -27.78 8.75
C ASN A 127 30.26 -26.83 9.08
N PHE A 128 30.01 -25.53 9.23
CA PHE A 128 31.01 -24.51 9.62
C PHE A 128 31.02 -24.19 11.13
N GLN A 129 30.16 -24.82 11.94
CA GLN A 129 30.04 -24.48 13.36
C GLN A 129 31.38 -24.63 14.11
N PHE A 130 32.18 -25.64 13.73
CA PHE A 130 33.51 -25.86 14.31
C PHE A 130 34.48 -24.68 14.06
N VAL A 131 34.36 -23.98 12.93
CA VAL A 131 35.17 -22.79 12.63
C VAL A 131 34.78 -21.66 13.56
N ILE A 132 33.47 -21.42 13.71
CA ILE A 132 32.96 -20.39 14.63
C ILE A 132 33.45 -20.70 16.05
N ASP A 133 33.34 -21.95 16.49
CA ASP A 133 33.74 -22.37 17.83
C ASP A 133 35.25 -22.22 18.06
N ALA A 134 36.08 -22.54 17.06
CA ALA A 134 37.54 -22.40 17.14
C ALA A 134 38.02 -20.94 17.28
N PHE A 135 37.22 -19.97 16.84
CA PHE A 135 37.55 -18.53 16.91
C PHE A 135 36.70 -17.75 17.92
N LYS A 136 35.79 -18.40 18.66
CA LYS A 136 35.13 -17.78 19.82
C LYS A 136 36.19 -17.42 20.87
N SER A 137 36.11 -16.22 21.41
CA SER A 137 37.01 -15.81 22.50
C SER A 137 36.66 -16.58 23.77
N ASP A 138 37.61 -17.33 24.33
CA ASP A 138 37.50 -17.94 25.65
C ASP A 138 37.33 -16.83 26.70
N LYS A 139 36.08 -16.51 27.03
CA LYS A 139 35.76 -15.81 28.27
C LYS A 139 35.14 -16.84 29.21
N PRO A 140 35.79 -17.23 30.32
CA PRO A 140 35.02 -17.78 31.41
C PRO A 140 33.91 -16.76 31.76
N LYS A 141 32.69 -17.25 31.94
CA LYS A 141 31.61 -16.49 32.57
C LYS A 141 32.15 -16.07 33.95
N ALA A 142 32.64 -14.83 34.05
CA ALA A 142 32.94 -14.25 35.34
C ALA A 142 31.61 -14.10 36.08
N GLU A 143 31.45 -14.85 37.16
CA GLU A 143 30.52 -14.50 38.22
C GLU A 143 30.77 -13.04 38.63
N LYS A 144 29.68 -12.32 38.89
CA LYS A 144 29.73 -10.92 39.27
C LYS A 144 30.36 -10.82 40.65
N THR A 145 31.56 -10.27 40.73
CA THR A 145 32.06 -9.65 41.96
C THR A 145 32.64 -8.29 41.58
N ASP A 146 32.05 -7.25 42.17
CA ASP A 146 32.42 -5.86 41.96
C ASP A 146 33.82 -5.59 42.49
N THR A 147 34.79 -5.46 41.59
CA THR A 147 35.99 -4.64 41.81
C THR A 147 36.48 -4.07 40.47
N VAL A 148 36.96 -2.84 40.55
CA VAL A 148 37.31 -1.89 39.47
C VAL A 148 37.99 -2.57 38.27
N LYS A 149 37.28 -2.62 37.13
CA LYS A 149 37.82 -3.01 35.82
C LYS A 149 38.87 -2.00 35.36
N LYS A 150 40.16 -2.36 35.45
CA LYS A 150 41.16 -1.86 34.50
C LYS A 150 40.70 -2.26 33.09
N SER A 151 40.31 -1.27 32.29
CA SER A 151 39.98 -1.42 30.88
C SER A 151 41.18 -2.04 30.15
N LYS A 152 41.07 -3.32 29.75
CA LYS A 152 41.95 -3.88 28.73
C LYS A 152 41.69 -3.07 27.45
N SER A 153 42.68 -2.31 27.00
CA SER A 153 42.62 -1.51 25.78
C SER A 153 42.14 -2.40 24.62
N LYS A 154 40.93 -2.13 24.14
CA LYS A 154 40.38 -2.77 22.95
C LYS A 154 41.27 -2.34 21.79
N LEU A 155 41.83 -3.30 21.06
CA LEU A 155 42.59 -3.04 19.84
C LEU A 155 41.67 -2.27 18.88
N ASP A 156 42.08 -1.05 18.50
CA ASP A 156 41.37 -0.21 17.55
C ASP A 156 41.78 -0.67 16.14
N LEU A 157 40.83 -1.23 15.38
CA LEU A 157 41.05 -1.77 14.03
C LEU A 157 40.51 -0.76 13.02
N ASP A 158 41.40 -0.11 12.28
CA ASP A 158 41.05 0.79 11.16
C ASP A 158 41.45 0.12 9.84
N LEU A 159 40.60 0.23 8.82
CA LEU A 159 40.77 -0.37 7.50
C LEU A 159 40.77 0.74 6.45
N LYS A 160 41.89 0.91 5.73
CA LYS A 160 42.02 1.95 4.70
C LYS A 160 41.48 1.50 3.35
N LYS A 161 41.81 0.30 2.90
CA LYS A 161 41.39 -0.23 1.59
C LYS A 161 40.91 -1.67 1.70
N LEU A 162 39.84 -1.99 0.99
CA LEU A 162 39.33 -3.34 0.86
C LEU A 162 38.96 -3.60 -0.60
N LYS A 163 39.41 -4.75 -1.11
CA LYS A 163 39.05 -5.24 -2.44
C LYS A 163 38.57 -6.67 -2.29
N VAL A 164 37.37 -6.93 -2.76
CA VAL A 164 36.72 -8.24 -2.70
C VAL A 164 36.25 -8.56 -4.10
N GLN A 165 36.62 -9.73 -4.64
CA GLN A 165 36.27 -10.13 -5.99
C GLN A 165 35.90 -11.60 -6.06
N ASN A 166 34.97 -11.92 -6.96
CA ASN A 166 34.58 -13.27 -7.31
C ASN A 166 34.20 -14.10 -6.07
N ILE A 167 33.23 -13.63 -5.30
CA ILE A 167 32.74 -14.34 -4.12
C ILE A 167 31.51 -15.14 -4.50
N ASP A 168 31.53 -16.43 -4.17
CA ASP A 168 30.43 -17.36 -4.37
C ASP A 168 30.17 -18.09 -3.05
N VAL A 169 28.97 -17.90 -2.50
CA VAL A 169 28.55 -18.51 -1.25
C VAL A 169 27.25 -19.25 -1.50
N VAL A 170 27.24 -20.53 -1.14
CA VAL A 170 26.04 -21.35 -1.10
C VAL A 170 25.77 -21.70 0.36
N PHE A 171 24.58 -21.38 0.86
CA PHE A 171 24.12 -21.78 2.18
C PHE A 171 22.83 -22.60 2.06
N ASN A 172 22.91 -23.91 2.30
CA ASN A 172 21.82 -24.85 1.98
C ASN A 172 21.41 -24.76 0.50
N GLU A 173 20.29 -24.11 0.20
CA GLU A 173 19.76 -23.85 -1.16
C GLU A 173 19.93 -22.38 -1.59
N ASP A 174 20.33 -21.50 -0.66
CA ASP A 174 20.49 -20.08 -0.89
C ASP A 174 21.83 -19.82 -1.57
N THR A 175 21.84 -18.91 -2.54
CA THR A 175 23.04 -18.53 -3.28
C THR A 175 23.31 -17.04 -3.12
N PHE A 176 24.58 -16.69 -3.05
CA PHE A 176 25.05 -15.31 -3.02
C PHE A 176 26.34 -15.21 -3.82
N GLN A 177 26.31 -14.35 -4.84
CA GLN A 177 27.41 -14.10 -5.74
C GLN A 177 27.70 -12.60 -5.79
N LEU A 178 28.99 -12.27 -5.74
CA LEU A 178 29.48 -10.90 -5.81
C LEU A 178 30.69 -10.87 -6.72
N GLU A 179 30.60 -10.13 -7.82
CA GLU A 179 31.74 -9.97 -8.74
C GLU A 179 32.81 -9.06 -8.13
N LYS A 180 32.42 -7.90 -7.62
CA LYS A 180 33.36 -6.90 -7.11
C LYS A 180 32.76 -6.07 -6.00
N MET A 181 33.52 -5.89 -4.93
CA MET A 181 33.32 -4.85 -3.94
C MET A 181 34.65 -4.18 -3.64
N THR A 182 34.64 -2.85 -3.62
CA THR A 182 35.80 -2.05 -3.22
C THR A 182 35.40 -1.03 -2.18
N TYR A 183 36.31 -0.74 -1.27
CA TYR A 183 36.21 0.36 -0.32
C TYR A 183 37.58 1.00 -0.16
N GLU A 184 37.61 2.32 -0.12
CA GLU A 184 38.82 3.11 0.09
C GLU A 184 38.53 4.33 0.94
N LYS A 185 39.40 4.59 1.91
CA LYS A 185 39.51 5.86 2.61
C LYS A 185 40.66 6.66 2.00
N THR A 186 40.32 7.77 1.35
CA THR A 186 41.28 8.65 0.68
C THR A 186 42.23 9.31 1.69
N TRP A 187 43.31 9.95 1.20
CA TRP A 187 44.27 10.66 2.04
C TRP A 187 43.66 11.84 2.82
N LEU A 188 42.56 12.43 2.32
CA LEU A 188 41.76 13.45 3.00
C LEU A 188 40.80 12.89 4.05
N GLY A 189 40.70 11.55 4.14
CA GLY A 189 39.79 10.87 5.07
C GLY A 189 38.41 10.54 4.49
N HIS A 190 38.09 11.02 3.29
CA HIS A 190 36.82 10.71 2.61
C HIS A 190 36.73 9.24 2.22
N GLN A 191 35.58 8.63 2.46
CA GLN A 191 35.27 7.24 2.14
C GLN A 191 34.63 7.12 0.76
N GLN A 192 35.06 6.11 0.02
CA GLN A 192 34.49 5.71 -1.26
C GLN A 192 34.30 4.21 -1.27
N GLY A 193 33.21 3.76 -1.89
CA GLY A 193 32.87 2.35 -1.98
C GLY A 193 32.12 2.05 -3.27
N GLU A 194 32.27 0.83 -3.74
CA GLU A 194 31.57 0.33 -4.91
C GLU A 194 31.25 -1.15 -4.71
N ILE A 195 30.05 -1.55 -5.10
CA ILE A 195 29.63 -2.94 -5.29
C ILE A 195 29.19 -3.05 -6.74
N ARG A 196 29.62 -4.09 -7.45
CA ARG A 196 29.16 -4.42 -8.81
C ARG A 196 28.72 -5.86 -8.90
N HIS A 197 27.63 -6.06 -9.62
CA HIS A 197 27.01 -7.34 -9.94
C HIS A 197 26.93 -8.24 -8.71
N LEU A 198 25.99 -7.87 -7.83
CA LEU A 198 25.59 -8.70 -6.70
C LEU A 198 24.31 -9.43 -7.09
N HIS A 199 24.33 -10.75 -6.97
CA HIS A 199 23.18 -11.61 -7.23
C HIS A 199 22.99 -12.53 -6.04
N GLY A 200 21.75 -12.72 -5.61
CA GLY A 200 21.46 -13.73 -4.60
C GLY A 200 20.02 -14.24 -4.67
N LYS A 201 19.85 -15.43 -4.15
CA LYS A 201 18.56 -16.06 -3.91
C LYS A 201 18.55 -16.55 -2.48
N PHE A 202 17.51 -16.20 -1.72
CA PHE A 202 17.43 -16.63 -0.33
C PHE A 202 16.00 -16.91 0.13
N ASP A 203 15.84 -18.02 0.83
CA ASP A 203 14.58 -18.43 1.42
C ASP A 203 14.46 -17.92 2.86
N ARG A 204 13.37 -17.20 3.15
CA ARG A 204 13.09 -16.65 4.47
C ARG A 204 11.89 -17.34 5.11
N ALA A 205 12.14 -18.11 6.17
CA ALA A 205 11.06 -18.59 7.03
C ALA A 205 10.42 -17.40 7.78
N THR A 206 9.10 -17.24 7.66
CA THR A 206 8.33 -16.25 8.44
C THR A 206 7.27 -16.93 9.30
N LYS A 207 6.75 -16.22 10.30
CA LYS A 207 5.63 -16.72 11.13
C LYS A 207 4.38 -17.10 10.33
N LYS A 208 4.26 -16.66 9.07
CA LYS A 208 3.13 -16.92 8.16
C LYS A 208 3.42 -18.02 7.13
N GLY A 209 4.58 -18.67 7.20
CA GLY A 209 5.07 -19.64 6.22
C GLY A 209 6.43 -19.28 5.65
N GLU A 210 7.01 -20.16 4.83
CA GLU A 210 8.22 -19.89 4.05
C GLU A 210 7.89 -18.85 2.97
N MET A 211 8.60 -17.73 2.97
CA MET A 211 8.61 -16.80 1.85
C MET A 211 9.94 -16.94 1.14
N ARG A 212 9.90 -17.30 -0.14
CA ARG A 212 11.11 -17.42 -0.95
C ARG A 212 11.36 -16.06 -1.59
N THR A 213 12.51 -15.47 -1.30
CA THR A 213 12.99 -14.33 -2.11
C THR A 213 13.66 -14.97 -3.30
N HIS A 214 12.95 -14.96 -4.43
CA HIS A 214 13.41 -15.68 -5.61
C HIS A 214 14.66 -15.06 -6.20
N LEU A 215 14.79 -13.74 -6.07
CA LEU A 215 15.87 -13.00 -6.71
C LEU A 215 16.12 -11.67 -6.01
N VAL A 216 17.40 -11.40 -5.75
CA VAL A 216 17.93 -10.07 -5.49
C VAL A 216 19.12 -9.87 -6.42
N GLU A 217 19.00 -8.95 -7.35
CA GLU A 217 20.10 -8.54 -8.23
C GLU A 217 20.36 -7.05 -8.06
N LEU A 218 21.63 -6.68 -8.15
CA LEU A 218 22.11 -5.31 -8.08
C LEU A 218 23.23 -5.16 -9.09
N ASP A 219 23.03 -4.31 -10.09
CA ASP A 219 24.06 -3.99 -11.08
C ASP A 219 25.20 -3.22 -10.42
N HIS A 220 24.90 -2.09 -9.77
CA HIS A 220 25.89 -1.34 -9.03
C HIS A 220 25.33 -0.60 -7.81
N LEU A 221 26.16 -0.47 -6.79
CA LEU A 221 26.00 0.49 -5.71
C LEU A 221 27.30 1.26 -5.57
N THR A 222 27.27 2.57 -5.70
CA THR A 222 28.41 3.43 -5.40
C THR A 222 28.13 4.26 -4.16
N LEU A 223 29.18 4.49 -3.38
CA LEU A 223 29.18 5.32 -2.19
C LEU A 223 30.34 6.29 -2.31
N SER A 224 30.08 7.59 -2.19
CA SER A 224 31.14 8.60 -2.23
C SER A 224 30.88 9.68 -1.20
N GLU A 225 31.80 9.83 -0.26
CA GLU A 225 31.81 10.93 0.68
C GLU A 225 32.31 12.20 -0.03
N LYS A 226 31.50 13.25 0.05
CA LYS A 226 31.84 14.62 -0.34
C LYS A 226 32.14 15.42 0.94
N SER A 227 32.49 16.70 0.79
CA SER A 227 32.90 17.58 1.90
C SER A 227 31.92 17.64 3.08
N ASP A 228 30.61 17.48 2.83
CA ASP A 228 29.53 17.72 3.79
C ASP A 228 28.45 16.60 3.81
N HIS A 229 28.51 15.64 2.89
CA HIS A 229 27.51 14.58 2.78
C HIS A 229 28.06 13.34 2.08
N LEU A 230 27.38 12.22 2.28
CA LEU A 230 27.65 10.96 1.61
C LEU A 230 26.63 10.76 0.48
N MET A 231 27.09 10.53 -0.74
CA MET A 231 26.23 10.19 -1.88
C MET A 231 26.20 8.67 -2.05
N ALA A 232 25.01 8.10 -2.20
CA ALA A 232 24.83 6.72 -2.62
C ALA A 232 24.00 6.67 -3.90
N ASP A 233 24.47 5.92 -4.89
CA ASP A 233 23.78 5.69 -6.17
C ASP A 233 23.64 4.18 -6.34
N ILE A 234 22.41 3.72 -6.52
CA ILE A 234 22.04 2.31 -6.58
C ILE A 234 21.30 2.11 -7.91
N GLY A 235 21.96 1.40 -8.82
CA GLY A 235 21.46 1.14 -10.15
C GLY A 235 20.93 -0.28 -10.31
N ASP A 236 19.80 -0.38 -11.00
CA ASP A 236 19.14 -1.63 -11.40
C ASP A 236 19.04 -2.67 -10.27
N LEU A 237 18.59 -2.21 -9.09
CA LEU A 237 18.20 -3.10 -8.01
C LEU A 237 16.92 -3.83 -8.40
N HIS A 238 17.03 -5.13 -8.64
CA HIS A 238 15.93 -6.03 -8.94
C HIS A 238 15.64 -6.92 -7.75
N PHE A 239 14.39 -6.95 -7.33
CA PHE A 239 13.91 -7.69 -6.19
C PHE A 239 12.61 -8.42 -6.53
N ALA A 240 12.63 -9.75 -6.45
CA ALA A 240 11.47 -10.60 -6.71
C ALA A 240 11.12 -11.48 -5.51
N ILE A 241 9.84 -11.43 -5.09
CA ILE A 241 9.25 -12.31 -4.09
C ILE A 241 8.19 -13.17 -4.76
N ASP A 242 8.21 -14.46 -4.45
CA ASP A 242 7.11 -15.37 -4.74
C ASP A 242 6.95 -16.36 -3.57
N ASN A 243 5.75 -16.39 -3.00
CA ASN A 243 5.42 -17.23 -1.86
C ASN A 243 4.90 -18.62 -2.26
N HIS A 244 4.96 -18.97 -3.56
CA HIS A 244 4.49 -20.21 -4.19
C HIS A 244 3.00 -20.52 -3.96
N LEU A 245 2.24 -19.58 -3.41
CA LEU A 245 0.80 -19.70 -3.30
C LEU A 245 0.17 -19.11 -4.56
N PRO A 246 -1.02 -19.56 -4.98
CA PRO A 246 -1.74 -18.88 -6.04
C PRO A 246 -1.91 -17.40 -5.70
N ARG A 247 -1.59 -16.52 -6.65
CA ARG A 247 -1.74 -15.08 -6.49
C ARG A 247 -3.09 -14.73 -5.89
N LYS A 248 -3.07 -13.86 -4.89
CA LYS A 248 -4.29 -13.36 -4.29
C LYS A 248 -5.08 -12.62 -5.38
N ASN A 249 -6.26 -13.16 -5.71
CA ASN A 249 -7.20 -12.60 -6.69
C ASN A 249 -6.87 -12.83 -8.18
N ALA A 250 -5.98 -13.77 -8.54
CA ALA A 250 -5.64 -14.07 -9.95
C ALA A 250 -6.87 -14.23 -10.87
N ASP A 251 -7.90 -14.93 -10.39
CA ASP A 251 -9.12 -15.22 -11.18
C ASP A 251 -10.27 -14.23 -10.92
N LYS A 252 -10.02 -13.13 -10.20
CA LYS A 252 -11.07 -12.18 -9.78
C LYS A 252 -10.97 -10.89 -10.57
N PRO A 253 -11.67 -10.74 -11.71
CA PRO A 253 -11.50 -9.62 -12.65
C PRO A 253 -11.86 -8.24 -12.08
N LYS A 254 -12.37 -8.18 -10.84
CA LYS A 254 -12.80 -6.96 -10.15
C LYS A 254 -11.93 -6.57 -8.96
N ARG A 255 -10.92 -7.38 -8.61
CA ARG A 255 -10.03 -7.09 -7.48
C ARG A 255 -8.66 -6.70 -8.02
N GLY A 256 -8.03 -5.71 -7.38
CA GLY A 256 -6.69 -5.28 -7.73
C GLY A 256 -5.65 -6.40 -7.55
N PHE A 257 -4.53 -6.26 -8.26
CA PHE A 257 -3.45 -7.24 -8.32
C PHE A 257 -2.39 -7.08 -7.24
N PHE A 258 -2.47 -6.06 -6.39
CA PHE A 258 -1.47 -5.84 -5.35
C PHE A 258 -1.41 -7.02 -4.37
N ASP A 259 -0.28 -7.73 -4.39
CA ASP A 259 -0.01 -8.89 -3.56
C ASP A 259 1.43 -8.83 -3.05
N VAL A 260 1.59 -8.56 -1.76
CA VAL A 260 2.91 -8.48 -1.12
C VAL A 260 3.67 -9.80 -1.14
N GLY A 261 3.00 -10.91 -1.43
CA GLY A 261 3.64 -12.22 -1.61
C GLY A 261 4.12 -12.49 -3.04
N HIS A 262 3.77 -11.63 -4.00
CA HIS A 262 4.11 -11.78 -5.42
C HIS A 262 4.50 -10.42 -6.00
N LEU A 263 5.78 -10.07 -5.86
CA LEU A 263 6.32 -8.80 -6.33
C LEU A 263 7.51 -9.06 -7.24
N ASP A 264 7.66 -8.22 -8.26
CA ASP A 264 8.79 -8.27 -9.17
C ASP A 264 9.16 -6.82 -9.51
N VAL A 265 10.06 -6.25 -8.72
CA VAL A 265 10.35 -4.82 -8.69
C VAL A 265 11.77 -4.55 -9.16
N THR A 266 11.91 -3.75 -10.21
CA THR A 266 13.19 -3.15 -10.60
C THR A 266 13.20 -1.69 -10.16
N SER A 267 14.31 -1.22 -9.59
CA SER A 267 14.43 0.13 -9.07
C SER A 267 15.82 0.74 -9.28
N ASN A 268 15.83 2.06 -9.40
CA ASN A 268 17.02 2.89 -9.48
C ASN A 268 16.88 4.03 -8.48
N MET A 269 17.89 4.30 -7.66
CA MET A 269 17.77 5.27 -6.58
C MET A 269 19.07 6.02 -6.27
N GLN A 270 18.91 7.30 -5.91
CA GLN A 270 19.99 8.20 -5.53
C GLN A 270 19.68 8.86 -4.18
N LEU A 271 20.59 8.66 -3.24
CA LEU A 271 20.48 9.13 -1.87
C LEU A 271 21.62 10.09 -1.55
N ARG A 272 21.28 11.21 -0.91
CA ARG A 272 22.23 12.05 -0.19
C ARG A 272 22.02 11.83 1.30
N ILE A 273 23.03 11.32 1.99
CA ILE A 273 23.03 11.13 3.43
C ILE A 273 23.79 12.30 4.04
N ASN A 274 23.07 13.27 4.58
CA ASN A 274 23.65 14.47 5.20
C ASN A 274 24.17 14.17 6.60
N HIS A 275 23.54 13.22 7.30
CA HIS A 275 23.93 12.83 8.65
C HIS A 275 23.47 11.40 8.93
N TYR A 276 24.28 10.63 9.64
CA TYR A 276 23.86 9.37 10.25
C TYR A 276 24.58 9.17 11.59
N GLY A 277 23.86 8.64 12.56
CA GLY A 277 24.37 8.35 13.90
C GLY A 277 23.53 7.27 14.55
N LYS A 278 23.88 6.93 15.80
CA LYS A 278 23.27 5.80 16.53
C LYS A 278 21.74 5.77 16.48
N ASP A 279 21.13 6.94 16.64
CA ASP A 279 19.68 7.08 16.78
C ASP A 279 19.13 8.24 15.94
N THR A 280 19.95 8.80 15.04
CA THR A 280 19.54 9.93 14.19
C THR A 280 20.05 9.72 12.78
N ALA A 281 19.27 10.13 11.78
CA ALA A 281 19.69 10.14 10.39
C ALA A 281 19.02 11.28 9.64
N ASN A 282 19.70 11.84 8.65
CA ASN A 282 19.14 12.77 7.70
C ASN A 282 19.53 12.32 6.29
N VAL A 283 18.53 11.94 5.50
CA VAL A 283 18.71 11.34 4.18
C VAL A 283 17.75 11.99 3.19
N THR A 284 18.26 12.50 2.08
CA THR A 284 17.50 13.00 0.95
C THR A 284 17.47 11.96 -0.16
N MET A 285 16.29 11.48 -0.52
CA MET A 285 16.07 10.75 -1.77
C MET A 285 15.99 11.78 -2.90
N THR A 286 17.04 11.84 -3.71
CA THR A 286 17.16 12.80 -4.82
C THR A 286 16.54 12.29 -6.12
N LYS A 287 16.45 10.97 -6.26
CA LYS A 287 15.78 10.29 -7.37
C LYS A 287 15.40 8.90 -6.93
N PHE A 288 14.18 8.47 -7.25
CA PHE A 288 13.78 7.08 -7.07
C PHE A 288 12.78 6.68 -8.15
N VAL A 289 13.18 5.70 -8.94
CA VAL A 289 12.34 5.11 -9.98
C VAL A 289 12.14 3.66 -9.61
N ALA A 290 10.90 3.19 -9.65
CA ALA A 290 10.61 1.78 -9.41
C ALA A 290 9.45 1.32 -10.28
N LYS A 291 9.58 0.10 -10.81
CA LYS A 291 8.55 -0.52 -11.62
C LYS A 291 8.33 -1.95 -11.15
N ASP A 292 7.08 -2.25 -10.84
CA ASP A 292 6.61 -3.60 -10.56
C ASP A 292 6.02 -4.21 -11.84
N SER A 293 6.68 -5.23 -12.39
CA SER A 293 6.28 -5.89 -13.64
C SER A 293 4.94 -6.66 -13.50
N VAL A 294 4.62 -7.08 -12.27
CA VAL A 294 3.45 -7.89 -11.94
C VAL A 294 2.23 -7.00 -11.71
N THR A 295 2.31 -6.13 -10.70
CA THR A 295 1.17 -5.29 -10.31
C THR A 295 0.97 -4.10 -11.25
N GLY A 296 2.00 -3.73 -12.02
CA GLY A 296 2.01 -2.56 -12.89
C GLY A 296 2.13 -1.24 -12.12
N PHE A 297 2.46 -1.29 -10.83
CA PHE A 297 2.78 -0.11 -10.04
C PHE A 297 4.08 0.51 -10.57
N ASN A 298 4.05 1.80 -10.88
CA ASN A 298 5.14 2.48 -11.60
C ASN A 298 5.41 3.87 -11.00
N VAL A 299 6.50 4.00 -10.25
CA VAL A 299 6.99 5.26 -9.70
C VAL A 299 8.03 5.81 -10.67
N ARG A 300 7.74 6.95 -11.27
CA ARG A 300 8.62 7.65 -12.20
C ARG A 300 9.62 8.54 -11.49
N ASP A 301 9.21 9.08 -10.35
CA ASP A 301 10.11 9.76 -9.43
C ASP A 301 9.51 9.80 -8.02
N LEU A 302 10.37 9.74 -7.02
CA LEU A 302 10.03 9.97 -5.62
C LEU A 302 11.18 10.74 -4.98
N HIS A 303 10.89 11.99 -4.62
CA HIS A 303 11.83 12.90 -4.00
C HIS A 303 11.36 13.24 -2.58
N PHE A 304 12.26 13.24 -1.61
CA PHE A 304 11.99 13.72 -0.25
C PHE A 304 13.28 13.89 0.56
N THR A 305 13.26 14.73 1.59
CA THR A 305 14.25 14.70 2.68
C THR A 305 13.64 14.10 3.94
N ALA A 306 14.28 13.09 4.51
CA ALA A 306 13.85 12.40 5.72
C ALA A 306 14.82 12.66 6.88
N GLY A 307 14.30 13.17 7.99
CA GLY A 307 15.00 13.25 9.27
C GLY A 307 14.43 12.23 10.26
N ILE A 308 15.26 11.36 10.83
CA ILE A 308 14.84 10.32 11.76
C ILE A 308 15.51 10.56 13.11
N ASN A 309 14.76 10.39 14.19
CA ASN A 309 15.30 10.23 15.54
C ASN A 309 14.60 9.06 16.29
N LYS A 310 14.91 8.85 17.58
CA LYS A 310 14.25 7.80 18.40
C LYS A 310 12.73 7.88 18.45
N GLU A 311 12.19 9.06 18.22
CA GLU A 311 10.81 9.38 18.51
C GLU A 311 9.99 9.70 17.29
N LYS A 312 10.61 10.31 16.28
CA LYS A 312 9.92 10.89 15.14
C LYS A 312 10.68 10.65 13.85
N VAL A 313 9.92 10.56 12.77
CA VAL A 313 10.39 10.70 11.40
C VAL A 313 9.74 11.96 10.83
N TYR A 314 10.57 12.82 10.24
CA TYR A 314 10.17 14.03 9.55
C TYR A 314 10.43 13.83 8.07
N LEU A 315 9.50 14.28 7.25
CA LEU A 315 9.64 14.36 5.80
C LEU A 315 9.52 15.83 5.39
N SER A 316 10.34 16.27 4.44
CA SER A 316 10.18 17.54 3.75
C SER A 316 10.34 17.40 2.24
N ASP A 317 9.80 18.37 1.51
CA ASP A 317 10.00 18.54 0.06
C ASP A 317 9.60 17.29 -0.73
N VAL A 318 8.45 16.70 -0.35
CA VAL A 318 8.02 15.42 -0.87
C VAL A 318 7.35 15.60 -2.22
N THR A 319 7.81 14.86 -3.22
CA THR A 319 7.19 14.75 -4.55
C THR A 319 7.04 13.27 -4.90
N ILE A 320 5.84 12.88 -5.34
CA ILE A 320 5.51 11.54 -5.79
C ILE A 320 5.00 11.65 -7.23
N GLN A 321 5.68 10.98 -8.16
CA GLN A 321 5.32 10.98 -9.57
C GLN A 321 5.07 9.55 -10.08
N HIS A 322 3.87 9.35 -10.65
CA HIS A 322 3.50 8.20 -11.46
C HIS A 322 3.47 8.59 -12.96
N ASP A 323 2.84 7.79 -13.81
CA ASP A 323 2.75 8.07 -15.25
C ASP A 323 2.00 9.36 -15.59
N SER A 324 0.98 9.74 -14.82
CA SER A 324 0.20 10.97 -15.06
C SER A 324 -0.19 11.71 -13.77
N THR A 325 0.07 11.10 -12.62
CA THR A 325 -0.18 11.65 -11.29
C THR A 325 1.10 12.25 -10.73
N VAL A 326 1.02 13.50 -10.26
CA VAL A 326 2.08 14.21 -9.53
C VAL A 326 1.46 14.78 -8.26
N LEU A 327 1.98 14.39 -7.10
CA LEU A 327 1.53 14.88 -5.79
C LEU A 327 2.73 15.41 -5.01
N THR A 328 2.54 16.53 -4.33
CA THR A 328 3.58 17.19 -3.53
C THR A 328 3.06 17.60 -2.16
N PHE A 329 3.93 17.59 -1.15
CA PHE A 329 3.67 18.22 0.14
C PHE A 329 4.97 18.64 0.85
N ASP A 330 4.91 19.77 1.54
CA ASP A 330 6.10 20.40 2.13
C ASP A 330 6.61 19.66 3.38
N LYS A 331 5.70 19.13 4.22
CA LYS A 331 6.04 18.57 5.52
C LYS A 331 5.21 17.34 5.87
N GLY A 332 5.86 16.31 6.39
CA GLY A 332 5.21 15.16 7.04
C GLY A 332 5.90 14.84 8.35
N GLU A 333 5.13 14.38 9.34
CA GLU A 333 5.68 13.91 10.61
C GLU A 333 5.01 12.60 11.00
N LEU A 334 5.81 11.61 11.40
CA LEU A 334 5.40 10.33 11.96
C LEU A 334 6.00 10.20 13.35
N THR A 335 5.15 10.08 14.37
CA THR A 335 5.58 9.72 15.73
C THR A 335 5.67 8.20 15.85
N LEU A 336 6.84 7.72 16.26
CA LEU A 336 7.14 6.30 16.41
C LEU A 336 6.53 5.72 17.70
N PRO A 337 5.94 4.52 17.65
CA PRO A 337 5.32 3.89 18.82
C PRO A 337 6.36 3.50 19.87
N SER A 338 6.00 3.61 21.15
CA SER A 338 6.86 3.23 22.29
C SER A 338 6.06 2.51 23.37
N LYS A 339 6.33 1.21 23.55
CA LYS A 339 5.69 0.41 24.61
C LYS A 339 6.02 0.93 26.02
N LYS A 340 7.26 1.38 26.24
CA LYS A 340 7.74 1.88 27.54
C LYS A 340 7.01 3.16 27.97
N GLN A 341 6.67 4.02 27.01
CA GLN A 341 6.00 5.30 27.26
C GLN A 341 4.49 5.26 26.99
N GLY A 342 3.92 4.12 26.59
CA GLY A 342 2.52 4.03 26.16
C GLY A 342 2.19 4.85 24.90
N ARG A 343 3.20 5.32 24.15
CA ARG A 343 3.02 6.16 22.98
C ARG A 343 2.60 5.33 21.77
N LYS A 344 1.52 5.72 21.12
CA LYS A 344 1.03 5.10 19.88
C LYS A 344 1.66 5.74 18.64
N LEU A 345 1.58 5.04 17.52
CA LEU A 345 1.96 5.59 16.22
C LEU A 345 0.93 6.64 15.81
N THR A 346 1.41 7.82 15.40
CA THR A 346 0.57 8.86 14.79
C THR A 346 1.31 9.50 13.63
N TYR A 347 0.58 9.97 12.62
CA TYR A 347 1.18 10.73 11.52
C TYR A 347 0.31 11.92 11.12
N HIS A 348 0.92 12.91 10.50
CA HIS A 348 0.24 14.01 9.83
C HIS A 348 1.08 14.60 8.70
N THR A 349 0.42 15.27 7.76
CA THR A 349 1.05 15.97 6.65
C THR A 349 0.61 17.43 6.59
N SER A 350 1.38 18.28 5.92
CA SER A 350 0.89 19.52 5.34
C SER A 350 -0.13 19.21 4.23
N GLU A 351 -0.64 20.26 3.57
CA GLU A 351 -1.48 20.07 2.39
C GLU A 351 -0.70 19.28 1.33
N ILE A 352 -1.25 18.11 0.98
CA ILE A 352 -0.88 17.35 -0.19
C ILE A 352 -1.67 17.94 -1.34
N SER A 353 -0.98 18.37 -2.39
CA SER A 353 -1.63 18.94 -3.56
C SER A 353 -1.01 18.42 -4.85
N GLY A 354 -1.78 18.46 -5.93
CA GLY A 354 -1.26 18.15 -7.26
C GLY A 354 -2.33 17.61 -8.19
N ARG A 355 -1.87 17.09 -9.34
CA ARG A 355 -2.72 16.54 -10.38
C ARG A 355 -2.70 15.02 -10.29
N THR A 356 -3.88 14.41 -10.35
CA THR A 356 -4.06 12.96 -10.26
C THR A 356 -4.79 12.44 -11.48
N LEU A 357 -4.45 11.21 -11.87
CA LEU A 357 -5.20 10.45 -12.85
C LEU A 357 -5.51 9.06 -12.27
N LEU A 358 -6.78 8.81 -11.98
CA LEU A 358 -7.21 7.63 -11.21
C LEU A 358 -6.86 6.30 -11.89
N LYS A 359 -6.61 6.28 -13.20
CA LYS A 359 -6.14 5.08 -13.91
C LYS A 359 -4.78 4.60 -13.42
N ASP A 360 -3.90 5.48 -12.92
CA ASP A 360 -2.52 5.15 -12.54
C ASP A 360 -2.48 4.14 -11.38
N ILE A 361 -3.51 4.12 -10.54
CA ILE A 361 -3.65 3.18 -9.40
C ILE A 361 -4.60 2.00 -9.70
N SER A 362 -5.18 1.95 -10.90
CA SER A 362 -6.30 1.05 -11.20
C SER A 362 -5.91 -0.42 -11.18
N ARG A 363 -4.77 -0.78 -11.78
CA ARG A 363 -4.31 -2.16 -11.84
C ARG A 363 -3.96 -2.74 -10.46
N PRO A 364 -3.14 -2.07 -9.62
CA PRO A 364 -2.80 -2.62 -8.31
C PRO A 364 -3.99 -2.60 -7.32
N PHE A 365 -4.81 -1.55 -7.32
CA PHE A 365 -5.77 -1.32 -6.23
C PHE A 365 -7.25 -1.31 -6.64
N ALA A 366 -7.59 -0.71 -7.79
CA ALA A 366 -8.99 -0.47 -8.14
C ALA A 366 -9.27 -0.63 -9.65
N PRO A 367 -9.48 -1.88 -10.15
CA PRO A 367 -9.65 -2.13 -11.59
C PRO A 367 -10.84 -1.37 -12.22
N VAL A 368 -11.83 -0.98 -11.42
CA VAL A 368 -12.98 -0.17 -11.84
C VAL A 368 -12.57 1.21 -12.39
N LEU A 369 -11.36 1.69 -12.07
CA LEU A 369 -10.82 2.99 -12.49
C LEU A 369 -9.99 2.92 -13.79
N ALA A 370 -9.86 1.73 -14.41
CA ALA A 370 -8.98 1.55 -15.57
C ALA A 370 -9.32 2.44 -16.78
N ASN A 371 -10.59 2.82 -16.93
CA ASN A 371 -11.07 3.69 -18.01
C ASN A 371 -11.09 5.18 -17.62
N PHE A 372 -10.65 5.54 -16.42
CA PHE A 372 -10.77 6.91 -15.91
C PHE A 372 -9.62 7.80 -16.40
N THR A 373 -9.92 8.61 -17.43
CA THR A 373 -8.93 9.42 -18.16
C THR A 373 -9.04 10.92 -17.90
N ILE A 374 -10.02 11.35 -17.11
CA ILE A 374 -10.18 12.76 -16.73
C ILE A 374 -9.16 13.12 -15.64
N PRO A 375 -8.28 14.10 -15.85
CA PRO A 375 -7.37 14.57 -14.81
C PRO A 375 -8.13 15.35 -13.73
N LEU A 376 -7.75 15.12 -12.47
CA LEU A 376 -8.32 15.79 -11.30
C LEU A 376 -7.23 16.52 -10.53
N GLU A 377 -7.52 17.74 -10.09
CA GLU A 377 -6.69 18.46 -9.12
C GLU A 377 -7.15 18.08 -7.72
N LEU A 378 -6.22 17.64 -6.88
CA LEU A 378 -6.46 17.23 -5.50
C LEU A 378 -5.73 18.18 -4.56
N LYS A 379 -6.39 18.56 -3.47
CA LYS A 379 -5.77 19.06 -2.24
C LYS A 379 -6.35 18.31 -1.05
N VAL A 380 -5.51 17.92 -0.09
CA VAL A 380 -5.96 17.23 1.13
C VAL A 380 -4.87 17.27 2.20
N LYS A 381 -5.25 17.34 3.48
CA LYS A 381 -4.35 17.09 4.61
C LYS A 381 -4.65 15.72 5.20
N LEU A 382 -3.61 14.91 5.40
CA LEU A 382 -3.73 13.58 5.99
C LEU A 382 -3.25 13.59 7.43
N SER A 383 -3.95 12.86 8.30
CA SER A 383 -3.47 12.53 9.65
C SER A 383 -4.06 11.22 10.13
N GLY A 384 -3.47 10.56 11.11
CA GLY A 384 -4.03 9.29 11.60
C GLY A 384 -3.13 8.50 12.53
N THR A 385 -3.49 7.24 12.71
CA THR A 385 -2.77 6.24 13.52
C THR A 385 -2.51 4.97 12.70
N ASP A 386 -2.08 3.90 13.36
CA ASP A 386 -2.01 2.55 12.78
C ASP A 386 -3.37 1.95 12.40
N THR A 387 -4.47 2.52 12.87
CA THR A 387 -5.84 2.01 12.65
C THR A 387 -6.82 3.02 12.09
N SER A 388 -6.39 4.27 11.89
CA SER A 388 -7.23 5.33 11.32
C SER A 388 -6.47 6.25 10.37
N MET A 389 -7.23 6.88 9.47
CA MET A 389 -6.78 7.92 8.55
C MET A 389 -7.88 8.96 8.45
N VAL A 390 -7.53 10.23 8.60
CA VAL A 390 -8.42 11.39 8.53
C VAL A 390 -7.97 12.24 7.36
N PHE A 391 -8.95 12.63 6.54
CA PHE A 391 -8.81 13.51 5.40
C PHE A 391 -9.45 14.85 5.77
N ARG A 392 -8.65 15.91 5.87
CA ARG A 392 -9.15 17.26 6.08
C ARG A 392 -8.93 18.13 4.87
N ASP A 393 -9.81 19.10 4.67
CA ASP A 393 -9.70 20.10 3.60
C ASP A 393 -9.55 19.41 2.23
N ILE A 394 -10.39 18.42 1.96
CA ILE A 394 -10.41 17.75 0.66
C ILE A 394 -10.96 18.75 -0.35
N HIS A 395 -10.16 19.07 -1.36
CA HIS A 395 -10.58 19.80 -2.55
C HIS A 395 -10.33 18.95 -3.78
N VAL A 396 -11.36 18.68 -4.58
CA VAL A 396 -11.24 17.95 -5.85
C VAL A 396 -11.90 18.72 -6.97
N ASN A 397 -11.12 19.12 -7.96
CA ASN A 397 -11.61 19.84 -9.12
C ASN A 397 -11.25 19.11 -10.42
N THR A 398 -12.06 19.31 -11.45
CA THR A 398 -11.56 19.10 -12.82
C THR A 398 -10.65 20.27 -13.20
N VAL A 399 -9.69 20.04 -14.10
CA VAL A 399 -8.75 21.10 -14.57
C VAL A 399 -9.48 22.32 -15.16
N ASP A 400 -10.66 22.11 -15.76
CA ASP A 400 -11.50 23.19 -16.28
C ASP A 400 -12.43 23.84 -15.24
N ASN A 401 -12.27 23.48 -13.95
CA ASN A 401 -13.05 23.94 -12.81
C ASN A 401 -14.58 23.74 -12.92
N LYS A 402 -15.04 22.85 -13.80
CA LYS A 402 -16.46 22.52 -13.94
C LYS A 402 -16.97 21.54 -12.88
N LEU A 403 -16.12 20.69 -12.32
CA LEU A 403 -16.40 20.04 -11.05
C LEU A 403 -15.62 20.78 -9.98
N LYS A 404 -16.30 21.12 -8.88
CA LYS A 404 -15.69 21.55 -7.63
C LYS A 404 -16.28 20.74 -6.49
N LEU A 405 -15.43 20.19 -5.63
CA LEU A 405 -15.82 19.37 -4.49
C LEU A 405 -14.97 19.75 -3.28
N ASP A 406 -15.66 20.14 -2.20
CA ASP A 406 -15.09 20.43 -0.89
C ASP A 406 -15.65 19.43 0.14
N ALA A 407 -14.79 18.71 0.84
CA ALA A 407 -15.20 17.67 1.78
C ALA A 407 -14.20 17.48 2.93
N ASP A 408 -14.63 16.75 3.95
CA ASP A 408 -13.76 16.08 4.92
C ASP A 408 -14.13 14.59 4.96
N GLY A 409 -13.26 13.76 5.52
CA GLY A 409 -13.60 12.36 5.74
C GLY A 409 -12.61 11.60 6.60
N GLY A 410 -12.81 10.29 6.67
CA GLY A 410 -11.89 9.40 7.35
C GLY A 410 -12.16 7.93 7.08
N MET A 411 -11.20 7.11 7.48
CA MET A 411 -11.26 5.66 7.47
C MET A 411 -10.77 5.15 8.82
N GLU A 412 -11.48 4.19 9.38
CA GLU A 412 -11.17 3.62 10.70
C GLU A 412 -11.35 2.10 10.70
N HIS A 413 -10.65 1.44 11.62
CA HIS A 413 -10.74 0.00 11.85
C HIS A 413 -10.32 -0.86 10.64
N PHE A 414 -9.08 -0.66 10.15
CA PHE A 414 -8.53 -1.39 8.99
C PHE A 414 -8.54 -2.92 9.12
N SER A 415 -8.63 -3.45 10.34
CA SER A 415 -8.75 -4.88 10.63
C SER A 415 -9.56 -5.13 11.90
N PRO A 416 -10.46 -6.14 11.93
CA PRO A 416 -10.85 -6.99 10.81
C PRO A 416 -11.70 -6.21 9.77
N LYS A 417 -11.77 -6.71 8.54
CA LYS A 417 -12.44 -6.01 7.42
C LYS A 417 -13.93 -5.70 7.67
N GLU A 418 -14.58 -6.47 8.54
CA GLU A 418 -15.97 -6.30 8.94
C GLU A 418 -16.20 -5.03 9.78
N ALA A 419 -15.16 -4.53 10.44
CA ALA A 419 -15.21 -3.32 11.25
C ALA A 419 -14.91 -2.04 10.45
N LEU A 420 -14.42 -2.18 9.20
CA LEU A 420 -14.01 -1.05 8.37
C LEU A 420 -15.16 -0.04 8.21
N ASN A 421 -14.87 1.20 8.56
CA ASN A 421 -15.78 2.33 8.41
C ASN A 421 -15.07 3.43 7.62
N ILE A 422 -15.64 3.81 6.48
CA ILE A 422 -15.18 4.94 5.67
C ILE A 422 -16.30 5.97 5.65
N HIS A 423 -15.99 7.23 5.90
CA HIS A 423 -16.98 8.29 5.90
C HIS A 423 -16.44 9.54 5.20
N PHE A 424 -17.33 10.25 4.51
CA PHE A 424 -17.06 11.54 3.92
C PHE A 424 -18.25 12.47 4.20
N HIS A 425 -17.94 13.69 4.60
CA HIS A 425 -18.88 14.80 4.68
C HIS A 425 -18.57 15.79 3.55
N VAL A 426 -19.46 15.86 2.57
CA VAL A 426 -19.38 16.82 1.47
C VAL A 426 -19.98 18.15 1.92
N LYS A 427 -19.09 19.13 2.14
CA LYS A 427 -19.46 20.50 2.51
C LYS A 427 -20.13 21.21 1.34
N ASN A 428 -19.56 21.03 0.15
CA ASN A 428 -20.08 21.59 -1.09
C ASN A 428 -19.57 20.78 -2.28
N MET A 429 -20.44 20.52 -3.25
CA MET A 429 -20.05 20.02 -4.56
C MET A 429 -20.88 20.75 -5.59
N THR A 430 -20.25 21.30 -6.62
CA THR A 430 -20.95 21.96 -7.74
C THR A 430 -20.44 21.38 -9.05
N THR A 431 -21.37 21.00 -9.94
CA THR A 431 -21.02 20.56 -11.28
C THR A 431 -22.15 20.73 -12.30
N PRO A 432 -21.89 21.21 -13.53
CA PRO A 432 -22.84 21.11 -14.63
C PRO A 432 -23.13 19.65 -14.96
N THR A 433 -24.36 19.36 -15.34
CA THR A 433 -24.74 17.98 -15.65
C THR A 433 -23.90 17.37 -16.77
N LYS A 434 -23.49 18.14 -17.78
CA LYS A 434 -22.59 17.63 -18.84
C LYS A 434 -21.31 17.03 -18.24
N THR A 435 -20.66 17.75 -17.33
CA THR A 435 -19.45 17.28 -16.64
C THR A 435 -19.73 16.07 -15.76
N ALA A 436 -20.84 16.07 -15.01
CA ALA A 436 -21.24 14.90 -14.23
C ALA A 436 -21.42 13.64 -15.09
N ILE A 437 -22.06 13.79 -16.26
CA ILE A 437 -22.24 12.71 -17.25
C ILE A 437 -20.89 12.23 -17.78
N ASP A 438 -19.99 13.15 -18.14
CA ASP A 438 -18.65 12.83 -18.65
C ASP A 438 -17.83 12.04 -17.64
N ILE A 439 -17.95 12.37 -16.34
CA ILE A 439 -17.32 11.65 -15.22
C ILE A 439 -17.97 10.28 -15.01
N ILE A 440 -19.31 10.18 -14.94
CA ILE A 440 -20.03 8.91 -14.82
C ILE A 440 -19.65 7.98 -15.97
N ASN A 441 -19.42 8.55 -17.16
CA ASN A 441 -19.05 7.81 -18.34
C ASN A 441 -17.66 7.14 -18.26
N GLN A 442 -16.79 7.60 -17.37
CA GLN A 442 -15.47 7.01 -17.12
C GLN A 442 -15.54 5.67 -16.37
N PHE A 443 -16.64 5.37 -15.69
CA PHE A 443 -16.80 4.13 -14.93
C PHE A 443 -17.42 3.03 -15.80
N ALA A 444 -16.91 1.80 -15.66
CA ALA A 444 -17.44 0.61 -16.32
C ALA A 444 -18.74 0.09 -15.65
N VAL A 445 -19.77 0.93 -15.58
CA VAL A 445 -21.06 0.65 -14.93
C VAL A 445 -22.24 0.77 -15.89
N LYS A 446 -23.37 0.15 -15.54
CA LYS A 446 -24.62 0.31 -16.30
C LYS A 446 -25.15 1.73 -16.07
N LYS A 447 -25.36 2.46 -17.16
CA LYS A 447 -25.74 3.87 -17.14
C LYS A 447 -27.27 3.99 -17.26
N PHE A 448 -27.93 4.19 -16.14
CA PHE A 448 -29.39 4.33 -16.07
C PHE A 448 -29.75 5.81 -15.94
N MET A 449 -30.88 6.21 -16.53
CA MET A 449 -31.42 7.58 -16.47
C MET A 449 -30.48 8.72 -16.93
N MET A 450 -29.56 8.45 -17.86
CA MET A 450 -28.63 9.48 -18.36
C MET A 450 -29.33 10.63 -19.10
N LYS A 451 -30.52 10.37 -19.65
CA LYS A 451 -31.33 11.37 -20.34
C LYS A 451 -31.94 12.38 -19.36
N GLN A 452 -32.50 11.89 -18.27
CA GLN A 452 -33.15 12.67 -17.22
C GLN A 452 -32.10 13.50 -16.46
N LEU A 453 -30.90 12.95 -16.29
CA LEU A 453 -29.76 13.67 -15.73
C LEU A 453 -29.52 14.98 -16.51
N LYS A 454 -29.53 14.97 -17.85
CA LYS A 454 -29.33 16.17 -18.70
C LYS A 454 -30.29 17.33 -18.41
N ALA A 455 -31.48 17.05 -17.85
CA ALA A 455 -32.48 18.07 -17.56
C ALA A 455 -32.18 18.87 -16.28
N LEU A 456 -31.26 18.41 -15.43
CA LEU A 456 -31.03 18.98 -14.09
C LEU A 456 -30.25 20.30 -14.10
N GLY A 457 -29.52 20.62 -15.17
CA GLY A 457 -28.73 21.85 -15.25
C GLY A 457 -27.49 21.83 -14.37
N THR A 458 -27.35 22.74 -13.42
CA THR A 458 -26.23 22.73 -12.47
C THR A 458 -26.59 21.94 -11.21
N ILE A 459 -25.78 20.95 -10.87
CA ILE A 459 -25.97 20.10 -9.69
C ILE A 459 -25.14 20.65 -8.55
N ASN A 460 -25.80 20.93 -7.42
CA ASN A 460 -25.16 21.23 -6.15
C ASN A 460 -25.50 20.14 -5.12
N TYR A 461 -24.49 19.59 -4.43
CA TYR A 461 -24.68 18.55 -3.43
C TYR A 461 -23.99 18.89 -2.11
N THR A 462 -24.70 18.63 -1.01
CA THR A 462 -24.17 18.67 0.36
C THR A 462 -24.71 17.47 1.12
N GLY A 463 -23.88 16.76 1.86
CA GLY A 463 -24.35 15.57 2.58
C GLY A 463 -23.24 14.63 3.01
N ASP A 464 -23.63 13.41 3.37
CA ASP A 464 -22.72 12.41 3.92
C ASP A 464 -22.76 11.13 3.08
N VAL A 465 -21.57 10.55 2.92
CA VAL A 465 -21.36 9.22 2.36
C VAL A 465 -20.69 8.37 3.44
N GLN A 466 -21.24 7.20 3.71
CA GLN A 466 -20.64 6.25 4.65
C GLN A 466 -20.61 4.85 4.04
N ILE A 467 -19.47 4.18 4.15
CA ILE A 467 -19.26 2.83 3.69
C ILE A 467 -18.90 1.99 4.92
N LEU A 468 -19.82 1.11 5.27
CA LEU A 468 -19.62 0.04 6.22
C LEU A 468 -19.41 -1.25 5.42
N TYR A 469 -18.91 -2.30 6.06
CA TYR A 469 -18.73 -3.58 5.39
C TYR A 469 -20.02 -4.05 4.70
N LYS A 470 -20.00 -4.13 3.36
CA LYS A 470 -21.13 -4.52 2.48
C LYS A 470 -22.35 -3.60 2.53
N LYS A 471 -22.22 -2.39 3.04
CA LYS A 471 -23.32 -1.44 3.16
C LYS A 471 -22.86 -0.01 2.88
N GLU A 472 -23.40 0.60 1.84
CA GLU A 472 -23.14 2.00 1.50
C GLU A 472 -24.37 2.86 1.83
N LEU A 473 -24.15 3.97 2.52
CA LEU A 473 -25.18 4.94 2.90
C LEU A 473 -24.84 6.28 2.25
N PHE A 474 -25.83 6.87 1.57
CA PHE A 474 -25.73 8.17 0.91
C PHE A 474 -26.91 9.01 1.37
N LYS A 475 -26.64 10.16 1.98
CA LYS A 475 -27.69 11.10 2.36
C LYS A 475 -27.27 12.51 2.02
N GLY A 476 -28.25 13.38 1.80
CA GLY A 476 -27.98 14.80 1.62
C GLY A 476 -29.04 15.50 0.79
N LEU A 477 -28.67 16.71 0.39
CA LEU A 477 -29.49 17.64 -0.36
C LEU A 477 -28.86 17.88 -1.72
N LEU A 478 -29.62 17.56 -2.76
CA LEU A 478 -29.33 17.89 -4.15
C LEU A 478 -30.11 19.16 -4.51
N ARG A 479 -29.44 20.19 -5.02
CA ARG A 479 -30.09 21.36 -5.63
C ARG A 479 -29.73 21.44 -7.10
N THR A 480 -30.73 21.71 -7.92
CA THR A 480 -30.64 21.70 -9.38
C THR A 480 -31.43 22.85 -9.97
N ASP A 481 -31.27 23.13 -11.27
CA ASP A 481 -32.04 24.14 -11.99
C ASP A 481 -33.53 23.77 -12.09
N VAL A 482 -33.89 22.52 -11.77
CA VAL A 482 -35.27 22.02 -11.77
C VAL A 482 -35.83 21.82 -10.36
N GLY A 483 -35.12 22.23 -9.31
CA GLY A 483 -35.60 22.14 -7.93
C GLY A 483 -34.64 21.40 -7.01
N SER A 484 -35.14 21.03 -5.83
CA SER A 484 -34.31 20.46 -4.77
C SER A 484 -34.82 19.11 -4.29
N LEU A 485 -33.91 18.26 -3.82
CA LEU A 485 -34.20 16.89 -3.41
C LEU A 485 -33.38 16.53 -2.19
N ASN A 486 -34.04 16.28 -1.06
CA ASN A 486 -33.44 15.60 0.07
C ASN A 486 -33.56 14.09 -0.15
N PHE A 487 -32.48 13.35 0.09
CA PHE A 487 -32.49 11.91 -0.05
C PHE A 487 -31.71 11.22 1.07
N ASN A 488 -32.10 9.99 1.34
CA ASN A 488 -31.36 9.03 2.15
C ASN A 488 -31.48 7.67 1.46
N VAL A 489 -30.36 7.13 1.01
CA VAL A 489 -30.26 5.91 0.22
C VAL A 489 -29.28 4.97 0.90
N THR A 490 -29.68 3.72 1.05
CA THR A 490 -28.84 2.63 1.54
C THR A 490 -28.74 1.57 0.44
N LEU A 491 -27.52 1.26 0.05
CA LEU A 491 -27.15 0.11 -0.75
C LEU A 491 -26.70 -0.98 0.22
N ASP A 492 -27.35 -2.14 0.24
CA ASP A 492 -27.02 -3.22 1.16
C ASP A 492 -26.73 -4.50 0.39
N GLU A 493 -25.46 -4.85 0.28
CA GLU A 493 -25.03 -6.06 -0.42
C GLU A 493 -25.38 -7.34 0.35
N ASN A 494 -25.75 -7.28 1.63
CA ASN A 494 -26.20 -8.46 2.37
C ASN A 494 -27.62 -8.83 1.97
N THR A 495 -28.51 -7.83 1.92
CA THR A 495 -29.92 -8.02 1.53
C THR A 495 -30.12 -7.96 0.01
N LYS A 496 -29.14 -7.46 -0.74
CA LYS A 496 -29.19 -7.21 -2.20
C LYS A 496 -30.23 -6.17 -2.62
N TYR A 497 -30.56 -5.23 -1.73
CA TYR A 497 -31.51 -4.16 -2.02
C TYR A 497 -30.86 -2.79 -1.97
N VAL A 498 -31.38 -1.89 -2.82
CA VAL A 498 -31.31 -0.45 -2.63
C VAL A 498 -32.58 -0.01 -1.94
N LEU A 499 -32.46 0.62 -0.79
CA LEU A 499 -33.54 1.25 -0.06
C LEU A 499 -33.34 2.75 -0.12
N GLY A 500 -34.40 3.52 -0.30
CA GLY A 500 -34.24 4.95 -0.22
C GLY A 500 -35.51 5.71 0.09
N GLN A 501 -35.29 6.89 0.66
CA GLN A 501 -36.30 7.87 0.96
C GLN A 501 -35.90 9.16 0.25
N VAL A 502 -36.90 9.83 -0.30
CA VAL A 502 -36.73 11.05 -1.08
C VAL A 502 -37.82 12.03 -0.67
N ASN A 503 -37.44 13.28 -0.44
CA ASN A 503 -38.37 14.36 -0.13
C ASN A 503 -38.01 15.58 -0.97
N THR A 504 -39.00 16.18 -1.60
CA THR A 504 -38.89 17.44 -2.33
C THR A 504 -40.06 18.36 -1.98
N SER A 505 -39.77 19.64 -1.76
CA SER A 505 -40.77 20.69 -1.62
C SER A 505 -41.23 21.24 -2.97
N ALA A 506 -40.40 21.15 -4.01
CA ALA A 506 -40.70 21.52 -5.38
C ALA A 506 -39.59 20.99 -6.31
N ILE A 507 -40.00 20.16 -7.28
CA ILE A 507 -39.17 19.79 -8.43
C ILE A 507 -40.02 19.85 -9.71
N HIS A 508 -39.50 20.48 -10.76
CA HIS A 508 -40.11 20.59 -12.09
C HIS A 508 -40.08 19.23 -12.82
N LEU A 509 -40.83 18.27 -12.30
CA LEU A 509 -40.76 16.86 -12.70
C LEU A 509 -41.09 16.66 -14.18
N GLY A 510 -42.03 17.45 -14.72
CA GLY A 510 -42.35 17.37 -16.15
C GLY A 510 -41.20 17.76 -17.07
N LYS A 511 -40.30 18.66 -16.66
CA LYS A 511 -39.07 18.95 -17.42
C LYS A 511 -38.10 17.76 -17.39
N VAL A 512 -38.00 17.07 -16.25
CA VAL A 512 -37.11 15.90 -16.08
C VAL A 512 -37.61 14.67 -16.85
N LEU A 513 -38.93 14.46 -16.88
CA LEU A 513 -39.57 13.29 -17.51
C LEU A 513 -40.14 13.55 -18.92
N GLU A 514 -39.98 14.77 -19.45
CA GLU A 514 -40.56 15.23 -20.73
C GLU A 514 -42.10 15.18 -20.77
N MET A 515 -42.73 15.42 -19.63
CA MET A 515 -44.20 15.46 -19.49
C MET A 515 -44.68 16.91 -19.42
N LYS A 516 -45.07 17.47 -20.57
CA LYS A 516 -45.43 18.90 -20.73
C LYS A 516 -46.54 19.39 -19.79
N ASP A 517 -47.45 18.49 -19.42
CA ASP A 517 -48.61 18.84 -18.58
C ASP A 517 -48.30 18.83 -17.07
N ILE A 518 -47.14 18.32 -16.65
CA ILE A 518 -46.74 18.25 -15.23
C ILE A 518 -45.75 19.38 -14.94
N GLY A 519 -46.07 20.21 -13.94
CA GLY A 519 -45.19 21.27 -13.45
C GLY A 519 -44.41 20.83 -12.21
N ASP A 520 -44.33 21.73 -11.23
CA ASP A 520 -43.71 21.46 -9.94
C ASP A 520 -44.45 20.36 -9.17
N VAL A 521 -43.67 19.49 -8.53
CA VAL A 521 -44.11 18.38 -7.68
C VAL A 521 -43.46 18.53 -6.31
N ALA A 522 -44.27 18.48 -5.27
CA ALA A 522 -43.87 18.32 -3.88
C ALA A 522 -44.26 16.90 -3.43
N CYS A 523 -43.31 16.11 -2.97
CA CYS A 523 -43.60 14.73 -2.58
C CYS A 523 -42.61 14.14 -1.58
N ASN A 524 -43.09 13.13 -0.87
CA ASN A 524 -42.28 12.18 -0.12
C ASN A 524 -42.40 10.81 -0.79
N ALA A 525 -41.29 10.17 -1.09
CA ALA A 525 -41.26 8.86 -1.75
C ALA A 525 -40.29 7.91 -1.05
N ASN A 526 -40.74 6.67 -0.86
CA ASN A 526 -39.92 5.56 -0.41
C ASN A 526 -39.78 4.55 -1.55
N PHE A 527 -38.59 4.03 -1.76
CA PHE A 527 -38.35 3.02 -2.79
C PHE A 527 -37.52 1.85 -2.26
N THR A 528 -37.72 0.71 -2.91
CA THR A 528 -36.96 -0.52 -2.69
C THR A 528 -36.69 -1.16 -4.04
N PHE A 529 -35.42 -1.31 -4.41
CA PHE A 529 -35.01 -1.92 -5.67
C PHE A 529 -34.07 -3.11 -5.45
N ASP A 530 -34.29 -4.19 -6.19
CA ASP A 530 -33.48 -5.40 -6.16
C ASP A 530 -32.23 -5.26 -7.04
N MET A 531 -31.05 -5.50 -6.46
CA MET A 531 -29.75 -5.49 -7.13
C MET A 531 -29.23 -6.89 -7.45
N SER A 532 -29.93 -7.95 -7.06
CA SER A 532 -29.49 -9.33 -7.20
C SER A 532 -29.40 -9.72 -8.68
N LYS A 533 -28.16 -9.99 -9.13
CA LYS A 533 -27.88 -10.31 -10.54
C LYS A 533 -28.60 -11.57 -11.05
N PRO A 534 -28.68 -12.70 -10.32
CA PRO A 534 -29.32 -13.90 -10.84
C PRO A 534 -30.82 -13.70 -11.09
N ARG A 535 -31.54 -13.10 -10.13
CA ARG A 535 -32.97 -12.85 -10.23
C ARG A 535 -33.29 -11.81 -11.30
N THR A 536 -32.52 -10.72 -11.35
CA THR A 536 -32.66 -9.72 -12.41
C THR A 536 -32.24 -10.23 -13.80
N ALA A 537 -31.29 -11.17 -13.90
CA ALA A 537 -30.87 -11.77 -15.18
C ALA A 537 -31.90 -12.76 -15.74
N VAL A 538 -32.51 -13.59 -14.89
CA VAL A 538 -33.60 -14.51 -15.30
C VAL A 538 -34.78 -13.72 -15.83
N MET A 539 -35.23 -12.69 -15.09
CA MET A 539 -36.34 -11.83 -15.52
C MET A 539 -36.01 -11.08 -16.82
N ARG A 540 -34.78 -10.59 -16.98
CA ARG A 540 -34.34 -9.90 -18.22
C ARG A 540 -34.25 -10.83 -19.42
N LYS A 541 -33.83 -12.09 -19.24
CA LYS A 541 -33.84 -13.09 -20.32
C LYS A 541 -35.26 -13.48 -20.73
N GLN A 542 -36.17 -13.57 -19.76
CA GLN A 542 -37.55 -13.99 -20.01
C GLN A 542 -38.44 -12.89 -20.58
N LYS A 543 -38.36 -11.67 -20.04
CA LYS A 543 -39.30 -10.60 -20.38
C LYS A 543 -38.71 -9.48 -21.24
N GLY A 544 -37.38 -9.39 -21.33
CA GLY A 544 -36.70 -8.16 -21.79
C GLY A 544 -36.94 -7.02 -20.80
N GLY A 545 -35.98 -6.11 -20.59
CA GLY A 545 -36.25 -5.04 -19.62
C GLY A 545 -35.08 -4.14 -19.26
N LYS A 546 -35.33 -2.82 -19.30
CA LYS A 546 -34.34 -1.79 -18.96
C LYS A 546 -34.54 -1.22 -17.55
N LEU A 547 -35.65 -1.52 -16.89
CA LEU A 547 -36.06 -0.91 -15.62
C LEU A 547 -35.43 -1.61 -14.39
N PRO A 548 -35.32 -0.91 -13.24
CA PRO A 548 -35.03 -1.52 -11.96
C PRO A 548 -36.22 -2.36 -11.49
N ILE A 549 -35.96 -3.54 -10.91
CA ILE A 549 -36.99 -4.37 -10.29
C ILE A 549 -37.24 -3.82 -8.90
N GLY A 550 -38.50 -3.55 -8.53
CA GLY A 550 -38.82 -3.08 -7.19
C GLY A 550 -40.09 -2.27 -7.10
N LYS A 551 -40.19 -1.47 -6.04
CA LYS A 551 -41.39 -0.72 -5.69
C LYS A 551 -41.07 0.70 -5.27
N ILE A 552 -41.94 1.63 -5.65
CA ILE A 552 -41.97 3.02 -5.18
C ILE A 552 -43.33 3.26 -4.54
N ASN A 553 -43.35 3.87 -3.35
CA ASN A 553 -44.55 4.41 -2.74
C ASN A 553 -44.30 5.90 -2.51
N ALA A 554 -45.15 6.76 -3.07
CA ALA A 554 -45.03 8.20 -2.93
C ALA A 554 -46.35 8.83 -2.48
N THR A 555 -46.23 9.85 -1.65
CA THR A 555 -47.31 10.78 -1.32
C THR A 555 -46.93 12.12 -1.92
N VAL A 556 -47.65 12.53 -2.96
CA VAL A 556 -47.54 13.85 -3.58
C VAL A 556 -48.44 14.79 -2.82
N THR A 557 -47.83 15.72 -2.10
CA THR A 557 -48.54 16.73 -1.30
C THR A 557 -49.14 17.80 -2.19
N GLU A 558 -48.43 18.20 -3.24
CA GLU A 558 -48.91 19.15 -4.25
C GLU A 558 -48.25 18.86 -5.60
N VAL A 559 -49.02 18.94 -6.70
CA VAL A 559 -48.53 18.93 -8.07
C VAL A 559 -49.30 19.91 -8.94
N SER A 560 -48.61 20.59 -9.85
CA SER A 560 -49.26 21.36 -10.93
C SER A 560 -49.52 20.44 -12.13
N TYR A 561 -50.77 20.25 -12.52
CA TYR A 561 -51.17 19.53 -13.73
C TYR A 561 -52.01 20.44 -14.63
N LYS A 562 -51.56 20.73 -15.85
CA LYS A 562 -52.23 21.68 -16.77
C LYS A 562 -52.60 23.02 -16.11
N LYS A 563 -51.70 23.54 -15.25
CA LYS A 563 -51.88 24.75 -14.43
C LYS A 563 -52.91 24.63 -13.30
N VAL A 564 -53.48 23.46 -13.06
CA VAL A 564 -54.36 23.16 -11.92
C VAL A 564 -53.54 22.50 -10.82
N LYS A 565 -53.65 23.01 -9.58
CA LYS A 565 -53.02 22.39 -8.42
C LYS A 565 -53.84 21.20 -7.93
N VAL A 566 -53.19 20.06 -7.80
CA VAL A 566 -53.76 18.82 -7.27
C VAL A 566 -52.97 18.41 -6.04
N LYS A 567 -53.67 17.94 -5.00
CA LYS A 567 -53.09 17.64 -3.67
C LYS A 567 -53.45 16.25 -3.21
N ASP A 568 -52.69 15.73 -2.24
CA ASP A 568 -52.99 14.50 -1.50
C ASP A 568 -53.16 13.28 -2.42
N ILE A 569 -52.20 13.10 -3.32
CA ILE A 569 -52.17 11.98 -4.25
C ILE A 569 -51.23 10.90 -3.73
N VAL A 570 -51.73 9.68 -3.61
CA VAL A 570 -50.92 8.49 -3.34
C VAL A 570 -50.57 7.81 -4.65
N VAL A 571 -49.28 7.55 -4.86
CA VAL A 571 -48.76 6.87 -6.04
C VAL A 571 -48.01 5.62 -5.61
N VAL A 572 -48.35 4.47 -6.18
CA VAL A 572 -47.64 3.21 -5.99
C VAL A 572 -47.18 2.71 -7.35
N VAL A 573 -45.88 2.49 -7.52
CA VAL A 573 -45.30 1.93 -8.74
C VAL A 573 -44.61 0.61 -8.41
N ASN A 574 -44.96 -0.46 -9.12
CA ASN A 574 -44.25 -1.73 -9.04
C ASN A 574 -43.61 -2.01 -10.39
N SER A 575 -42.33 -2.38 -10.42
CA SER A 575 -41.66 -2.81 -11.63
C SER A 575 -41.09 -4.20 -11.49
N ASP A 576 -41.36 -5.03 -12.50
CA ASP A 576 -40.79 -6.37 -12.64
C ASP A 576 -39.49 -6.37 -13.48
N GLY A 577 -39.02 -5.18 -13.86
CA GLY A 577 -37.84 -4.93 -14.69
C GLY A 577 -38.15 -4.77 -16.18
N ALA A 578 -39.27 -5.32 -16.66
CA ALA A 578 -39.74 -5.20 -18.04
C ALA A 578 -40.77 -4.07 -18.17
N VAL A 579 -41.74 -4.09 -17.27
CA VAL A 579 -42.83 -3.12 -17.20
C VAL A 579 -42.84 -2.53 -15.79
N ALA A 580 -43.10 -1.24 -15.70
CA ALA A 580 -43.51 -0.58 -14.47
C ALA A 580 -45.01 -0.31 -14.54
N GLU A 581 -45.74 -0.77 -13.53
CA GLU A 581 -47.17 -0.55 -13.35
C GLU A 581 -47.38 0.38 -12.17
N GLY A 582 -47.99 1.53 -12.45
CA GLY A 582 -48.31 2.57 -11.49
C GLY A 582 -49.80 2.66 -11.24
N ASN A 583 -50.18 2.87 -9.98
CA ASN A 583 -51.52 3.21 -9.57
C ASN A 583 -51.47 4.53 -8.79
N LEU A 584 -52.27 5.49 -9.24
CA LEU A 584 -52.46 6.79 -8.63
C LEU A 584 -53.84 6.87 -8.02
N ARG A 585 -53.94 7.35 -6.77
CA ARG A 585 -55.21 7.56 -6.06
C ARG A 585 -55.23 8.92 -5.39
N GLN A 586 -56.28 9.70 -5.65
CA GLN A 586 -56.62 10.87 -4.86
C GLN A 586 -57.97 10.62 -4.21
N LYS A 587 -58.01 10.64 -2.87
CA LYS A 587 -59.27 10.51 -2.14
C LYS A 587 -59.95 11.86 -2.02
N ASN A 588 -61.23 11.93 -2.38
CA ASN A 588 -62.04 13.11 -2.10
C ASN A 588 -63.32 12.72 -1.36
N LYS A 589 -64.04 13.72 -0.84
CA LYS A 589 -65.27 13.53 -0.05
C LYS A 589 -66.34 12.70 -0.78
N ASN A 590 -66.48 12.90 -2.10
CA ASN A 590 -67.57 12.32 -2.88
C ASN A 590 -67.09 11.38 -4.01
N VAL A 591 -65.90 11.61 -4.56
CA VAL A 591 -65.37 10.86 -5.71
C VAL A 591 -63.86 10.67 -5.56
N ASP A 592 -63.40 9.43 -5.49
CA ASP A 592 -61.97 9.12 -5.60
C ASP A 592 -61.54 9.17 -7.07
N LEU A 593 -60.43 9.86 -7.35
CA LEU A 593 -59.78 9.81 -8.66
C LEU A 593 -58.76 8.69 -8.65
N LEU A 594 -58.85 7.80 -9.63
CA LEU A 594 -57.94 6.67 -9.81
C LEU A 594 -57.30 6.77 -11.19
N CYS A 595 -56.02 6.43 -11.30
CA CYS A 595 -55.36 6.39 -12.59
C CYS A 595 -54.29 5.30 -12.59
N ASP A 596 -54.45 4.33 -13.48
CA ASP A 596 -53.42 3.32 -13.72
C ASP A 596 -52.54 3.78 -14.88
N PHE A 597 -51.23 3.53 -14.77
CA PHE A 597 -50.30 3.83 -15.85
C PHE A 597 -49.24 2.76 -15.99
N THR A 598 -48.74 2.56 -17.22
CA THR A 598 -47.65 1.62 -17.48
C THR A 598 -46.60 2.16 -18.43
N PHE A 599 -45.33 1.85 -18.19
CA PHE A 599 -44.21 2.18 -19.05
C PHE A 599 -43.12 1.11 -18.99
N THR A 600 -42.27 1.03 -20.03
CA THR A 600 -41.24 -0.01 -20.19
C THR A 600 -39.81 0.55 -20.25
N ASP A 601 -39.67 1.87 -20.38
CA ASP A 601 -38.38 2.56 -20.50
C ASP A 601 -38.47 3.92 -19.79
N THR A 602 -37.46 4.26 -18.98
CA THR A 602 -37.36 5.57 -18.34
C THR A 602 -37.22 6.70 -19.35
N ASP A 603 -36.62 6.45 -20.51
CA ASP A 603 -36.39 7.49 -21.53
C ASP A 603 -37.65 7.88 -22.30
N SER A 604 -38.71 7.07 -22.17
CA SER A 604 -39.99 7.24 -22.86
C SER A 604 -41.18 7.27 -21.88
N VAL A 605 -40.97 7.72 -20.64
CA VAL A 605 -42.04 7.85 -19.62
C VAL A 605 -43.17 8.74 -20.13
N HIS A 606 -42.89 9.77 -20.93
CA HIS A 606 -43.90 10.61 -21.58
C HIS A 606 -44.82 9.85 -22.56
N LYS A 607 -44.46 8.63 -22.98
CA LYS A 607 -45.29 7.73 -23.82
C LYS A 607 -46.02 6.66 -22.99
N MET A 608 -46.09 6.81 -21.67
CA MET A 608 -46.77 5.84 -20.80
C MET A 608 -48.23 5.63 -21.24
N LYS A 609 -48.72 4.41 -21.10
CA LYS A 609 -50.14 4.11 -21.28
C LYS A 609 -50.86 4.53 -20.01
N VAL A 610 -51.95 5.29 -20.14
CA VAL A 610 -52.72 5.82 -19.01
C VAL A 610 -54.16 5.32 -19.10
N LYS A 611 -54.71 4.83 -17.99
CA LYS A 611 -56.11 4.38 -17.84
C LYS A 611 -56.75 5.12 -16.66
N PRO A 612 -57.46 6.24 -16.91
CA PRO A 612 -58.18 6.95 -15.85
C PRO A 612 -59.39 6.14 -15.38
N ASN A 613 -59.74 6.25 -14.10
CA ASN A 613 -60.90 5.62 -13.48
C ASN A 613 -61.44 6.51 -12.34
N LEU A 614 -62.71 6.37 -11.99
CA LEU A 614 -63.40 7.13 -10.94
C LEU A 614 -64.14 6.17 -10.03
N LYS A 615 -64.07 6.41 -8.72
CA LYS A 615 -64.91 5.70 -7.76
C LYS A 615 -65.77 6.70 -7.01
N VAL A 616 -67.07 6.67 -7.29
CA VAL A 616 -68.07 7.50 -6.60
C VAL A 616 -68.39 6.83 -5.26
N HIS A 617 -68.31 7.57 -4.17
CA HIS A 617 -68.82 7.11 -2.87
C HIS A 617 -70.33 7.30 -2.85
N ASP A 618 -71.07 6.40 -2.19
CA ASP A 618 -72.53 6.53 -2.05
C ASP A 618 -72.88 7.92 -1.50
N VAL A 619 -73.34 8.78 -2.40
CA VAL A 619 -73.91 10.06 -2.05
C VAL A 619 -75.22 9.73 -1.38
N LYS A 620 -75.29 9.86 -0.05
CA LYS A 620 -76.58 9.93 0.64
C LYS A 620 -77.26 11.22 0.18
N TRP A 621 -78.04 11.10 -0.89
CA TRP A 621 -78.88 12.19 -1.36
C TRP A 621 -79.91 12.53 -0.26
N PRO A 622 -80.24 13.82 -0.03
CA PRO A 622 -81.16 14.24 1.03
C PRO A 622 -82.53 13.56 1.01
N TRP A 623 -82.90 12.95 -0.12
CA TRP A 623 -84.18 12.30 -0.37
C TRP A 623 -84.23 10.82 0.06
N GLN A 624 -83.11 10.17 0.40
CA GLN A 624 -83.08 8.78 0.87
C GLN A 624 -83.47 8.59 2.35
N LYS A 625 -84.13 9.58 2.97
CA LYS A 625 -84.84 9.43 4.24
C LYS A 625 -86.34 9.19 4.00
N LYS A 626 -86.68 7.94 3.70
CA LYS A 626 -87.99 7.25 3.81
C LYS A 626 -87.74 5.89 3.13
N ASP A 627 -87.60 4.76 3.80
CA ASP A 627 -88.51 4.22 4.80
C ASP A 627 -87.77 3.53 5.96
N LYS A 628 -88.06 3.98 7.18
CA LYS A 628 -87.92 3.16 8.39
C LYS A 628 -89.33 2.74 8.82
N GLY A 629 -89.83 1.70 8.18
CA GLY A 629 -90.93 0.88 8.65
C GLY A 629 -90.52 -0.57 8.39
N ASP A 630 -90.54 -1.39 9.43
CA ASP A 630 -90.54 -2.86 9.34
C ASP A 630 -89.21 -3.58 9.02
N ALA A 631 -88.28 -3.55 9.97
CA ALA A 631 -87.28 -4.62 10.09
C ALA A 631 -86.77 -4.85 11.54
N LYS A 632 -87.57 -4.53 12.56
CA LYS A 632 -87.24 -4.83 13.97
C LYS A 632 -87.57 -6.27 14.41
N THR A 633 -87.73 -7.21 13.49
CA THR A 633 -88.27 -8.55 13.81
C THR A 633 -87.51 -9.73 13.18
N LYS A 634 -86.21 -9.59 12.89
CA LYS A 634 -85.37 -10.74 12.48
C LYS A 634 -84.06 -10.92 13.26
N GLU A 635 -83.53 -9.90 13.93
CA GLU A 635 -82.32 -10.06 14.77
C GLU A 635 -82.59 -10.73 16.13
N GLN A 636 -83.85 -10.77 16.59
CA GLN A 636 -84.23 -11.56 17.78
C GLN A 636 -84.51 -13.04 17.49
N LYS A 637 -84.51 -13.50 16.23
CA LYS A 637 -84.76 -14.93 15.88
C LYS A 637 -83.51 -15.71 15.46
N ASN A 638 -82.36 -15.08 15.27
CA ASN A 638 -81.11 -15.76 14.89
C ASN A 638 -80.10 -15.90 16.04
N ALA A 639 -80.28 -15.19 17.16
CA ALA A 639 -79.44 -15.32 18.35
C ALA A 639 -79.73 -16.60 19.17
N GLU A 640 -80.90 -17.23 19.01
CA GLU A 640 -81.28 -18.47 19.70
C GLU A 640 -80.95 -19.77 18.94
N LYS A 641 -80.44 -19.69 17.70
CA LYS A 641 -80.10 -20.88 16.89
C LYS A 641 -78.60 -21.15 16.73
N GLY A 642 -77.73 -20.25 17.18
CA GLY A 642 -76.27 -20.39 17.08
C GLY A 642 -75.58 -21.14 18.23
N GLN A 643 -76.25 -21.30 19.39
CA GLN A 643 -75.66 -21.94 20.58
C GLN A 643 -75.92 -23.46 20.71
N LYS A 644 -76.58 -24.09 19.74
CA LYS A 644 -76.74 -25.55 19.67
C LYS A 644 -76.21 -26.11 18.35
N LYS A 645 -74.88 -26.12 18.17
CA LYS A 645 -74.15 -27.08 17.31
C LYS A 645 -72.62 -26.95 17.46
N LYS A 646 -72.12 -27.03 18.69
CA LYS A 646 -70.83 -27.70 18.95
C LYS A 646 -71.13 -29.19 19.07
N LYS A 647 -70.67 -30.00 18.12
CA LYS A 647 -70.21 -31.40 18.26
C LYS A 647 -70.19 -32.08 16.88
N LYS A 648 -69.01 -32.19 16.28
CA LYS A 648 -68.40 -33.43 15.75
C LYS A 648 -67.20 -33.09 14.86
N PHE A 649 -66.00 -33.37 15.38
CA PHE A 649 -64.83 -33.87 14.63
C PHE A 649 -65.19 -35.26 14.01
N PRO A 650 -64.39 -35.90 13.10
CA PRO A 650 -62.94 -35.70 12.93
C PRO A 650 -62.31 -35.94 11.50
N TRP A 651 -60.99 -35.71 11.38
CA TRP A 651 -59.93 -36.17 10.45
C TRP A 651 -60.09 -36.14 8.91
N LEU A 652 -59.31 -35.27 8.24
CA LEU A 652 -58.15 -35.59 7.38
C LEU A 652 -57.35 -34.32 7.07
#